data_AF-A0A1I6R1E6-F1
#
_entry.id   AF-A0A1I6R1E6-F1
#
_cell.length_a   1.000
_cell.length_b   1.000
_cell.length_c   1.000
_cell.angle_alpha   90.00
_cell.angle_beta   90.00
_cell.angle_gamma   90.00
#
_symmetry.space_group_name_H-M   'P 1'
#
loop_
_entity.id
_entity.type
_entity.pdbx_description
1 polymer ?
#
loop_
_entity_poly.entity_id
_entity_poly.type
_entity_poly.pdbx_seq_one_letter_code
_entity_poly.pdbx_strand_id
1 'polypeptide(L)'
;MKYYFVFIVWLFSIATGLSQTQDRLNLVSSRYSTVIDQKGFSSIQPVYSHKGNTLSADSGILYEDEIGRQFFEAFGNVVITQPSGTVIHADKLHYDAAPQVATLTNNVRMVDANSVLTTNFLVYKMRDKVGTYTGGGRIISRGDTITSKNAYYFENTQDAYFRNQVVVRTPETKIYTDTMRYNSAQRMTYFFGPTNIKGNKGENLYTEKGDYNTEFGIARFSKNNLYTEETRFLKGDSLYYERNAGIGKAFRNVVFVDTLDKFYAYGGYGLYNQADGSITMTENPLVVTVVQNDSTETATATVPDSTSNSEISLQETETKQAAKTVETRSAETELSDDKLVTSDSTVAVLPKEKARVDSVYLTADTLFSKLIPLKDYKALDFKLDRDGGELQVDEDVDYGDDDTLFEELVELQDSVITTVDSLKTTIALEEKELIETEDPKSITLTEKKPISPRNRPRSIPVQETEIEKTLRQDSLLRQQAVIPIGGEVDSLMSQAMTVAQTPDTTFNLPKDSVHLDTAQTRIVKAYYNVRMFKSDLQAVADSVYYGMADSMFRFMGNPMIWAEGSQISSDTIYMQLVQQRLDNALLVGNAFMVNAVQDSVKFNQLKGRKITAFFANNNIDRLFVDGNAENLVFSVNEKTNRITEMFHDRGARIKIKMEGKQIIDYITIRKVDQKVYPFKLVTQENEILPGFIWRPQDRPKSKEDMLTRKRGNSEQTPPETEKVTPPSEKDVNPPEETVVKEEIEG
;
A
#
# COMPACT_ATOMS: atom_id res chain seq x y z
N MET A 1 -58.34 93.70 -35.96
CA MET A 1 -57.97 94.53 -34.80
C MET A 1 -57.37 93.63 -33.73
N LYS A 2 -56.12 93.94 -33.33
CA LYS A 2 -55.45 93.68 -32.04
C LYS A 2 -55.42 92.25 -31.45
N TYR A 3 -54.23 91.64 -31.59
CA TYR A 3 -53.39 90.93 -30.59
C TYR A 3 -54.04 90.36 -29.32
N TYR A 4 -53.75 89.10 -28.97
CA TYR A 4 -52.75 88.77 -27.95
C TYR A 4 -52.36 87.29 -27.96
N PHE A 5 -51.13 87.09 -27.50
CA PHE A 5 -50.21 85.96 -27.61
C PHE A 5 -50.21 85.20 -26.28
N VAL A 6 -50.45 83.88 -26.25
CA VAL A 6 -49.99 83.03 -25.14
C VAL A 6 -49.61 81.65 -25.68
N PHE A 7 -48.33 81.33 -25.51
CA PHE A 7 -47.64 80.09 -25.82
C PHE A 7 -47.74 79.20 -24.57
N ILE A 8 -48.38 78.03 -24.64
CA ILE A 8 -48.30 77.00 -23.59
C ILE A 8 -47.74 75.72 -24.23
N VAL A 9 -46.50 75.43 -23.86
CA VAL A 9 -45.80 74.17 -24.11
C VAL A 9 -46.42 73.10 -23.21
N TRP A 10 -47.07 72.09 -23.80
CA TRP A 10 -47.52 70.91 -23.09
C TRP A 10 -46.43 69.82 -23.20
N LEU A 11 -45.65 69.68 -22.13
CA LEU A 11 -44.65 68.64 -21.96
C LEU A 11 -45.40 67.38 -21.48
N PHE A 12 -45.76 66.49 -22.41
CA PHE A 12 -46.34 65.18 -22.11
C PHE A 12 -45.23 64.27 -21.56
N SER A 13 -44.95 64.36 -20.26
CA SER A 13 -44.21 63.32 -19.54
C SER A 13 -45.11 62.09 -19.45
N ILE A 14 -44.89 61.13 -20.35
CA ILE A 14 -45.42 59.77 -20.21
C ILE A 14 -44.64 59.13 -19.06
N ALA A 15 -45.13 59.30 -17.84
CA ALA A 15 -44.80 58.42 -16.74
C ALA A 15 -45.47 57.08 -17.07
N THR A 16 -44.72 56.16 -17.68
CA THR A 16 -45.07 54.74 -17.66
C THR A 16 -45.05 54.31 -16.19
N GLY A 17 -46.21 54.34 -15.55
CA GLY A 17 -46.42 53.66 -14.29
C GLY A 17 -46.15 52.18 -14.53
N LEU A 18 -45.00 51.71 -14.05
CA LEU A 18 -44.81 50.29 -13.78
C LEU A 18 -45.90 49.92 -12.76
N SER A 19 -47.01 49.38 -13.24
CA SER A 19 -47.92 48.61 -12.42
C SER A 19 -47.13 47.39 -11.97
N GLN A 20 -46.44 47.51 -10.82
CA GLN A 20 -46.01 46.33 -10.09
C GLN A 20 -47.29 45.59 -9.73
N THR A 21 -47.56 44.49 -10.43
CA THR A 21 -48.50 43.45 -9.97
C THR A 21 -48.27 43.26 -8.47
N GLN A 22 -49.29 43.59 -7.68
CA GLN A 22 -49.24 43.49 -6.22
C GLN A 22 -48.66 42.13 -5.82
N ASP A 23 -47.49 42.15 -5.18
CA ASP A 23 -46.77 40.97 -4.70
C ASP A 23 -47.46 40.43 -3.45
N ARG A 24 -48.67 39.89 -3.64
CA ARG A 24 -49.61 39.50 -2.59
C ARG A 24 -49.99 38.04 -2.70
N LEU A 25 -50.28 37.42 -1.56
CA LEU A 25 -50.88 36.09 -1.46
C LEU A 25 -52.32 36.14 -1.98
N ASN A 26 -52.62 35.34 -3.00
CA ASN A 26 -53.95 35.26 -3.59
C ASN A 26 -54.68 34.02 -3.07
N LEU A 27 -55.81 34.21 -2.39
CA LEU A 27 -56.67 33.09 -2.02
C LEU A 27 -57.31 32.48 -3.27
N VAL A 28 -56.99 31.24 -3.59
CA VAL A 28 -57.54 30.50 -4.73
C VAL A 28 -58.85 29.83 -4.35
N SER A 29 -58.89 29.19 -3.17
CA SER A 29 -60.09 28.53 -2.65
C SER A 29 -60.04 28.43 -1.13
N SER A 30 -61.20 28.46 -0.49
CA SER A 30 -61.40 28.05 0.90
C SER A 30 -62.79 27.44 1.06
N ARG A 31 -62.99 26.62 2.09
CA ARG A 31 -64.34 26.14 2.45
C ARG A 31 -65.15 27.24 3.12
N TYR A 32 -64.49 28.02 3.97
CA TYR A 32 -65.05 29.14 4.70
C TYR A 32 -63.93 30.12 5.04
N SER A 33 -64.21 31.42 4.97
CA SER A 33 -63.28 32.46 5.39
C SER A 33 -64.02 33.53 6.19
N THR A 34 -63.41 33.99 7.29
CA THR A 34 -63.92 35.06 8.12
C THR A 34 -62.84 36.09 8.39
N VAL A 35 -63.25 37.34 8.54
CA VAL A 35 -62.38 38.44 8.94
C VAL A 35 -62.23 38.39 10.46
N ILE A 36 -60.99 38.42 10.98
CA ILE A 36 -60.70 38.43 12.43
C ILE A 36 -60.63 39.87 12.94
N ASP A 37 -60.02 40.77 12.17
CA ASP A 37 -59.89 42.21 12.41
C ASP A 37 -59.77 42.97 11.06
N GLN A 38 -59.54 44.29 11.03
CA GLN A 38 -59.42 45.05 9.77
C GLN A 38 -58.25 44.61 8.86
N LYS A 39 -57.34 43.73 9.30
CA LYS A 39 -56.10 43.37 8.59
C LYS A 39 -55.83 41.85 8.51
N GLY A 40 -56.68 41.01 9.11
CA GLY A 40 -56.49 39.56 9.23
C GLY A 40 -57.67 38.73 8.73
N PHE A 41 -57.39 37.70 7.94
CA PHE A 41 -58.36 36.74 7.38
C PHE A 41 -58.09 35.33 7.90
N SER A 42 -59.04 34.74 8.62
CA SER A 42 -59.04 33.31 8.96
C SER A 42 -59.73 32.51 7.87
N SER A 43 -59.16 31.37 7.48
CA SER A 43 -59.72 30.48 6.47
C SER A 43 -59.63 29.02 6.89
N ILE A 44 -60.68 28.25 6.57
CA ILE A 44 -60.74 26.79 6.74
C ILE A 44 -60.54 26.13 5.38
N GLN A 45 -59.65 25.15 5.34
CA GLN A 45 -59.13 24.51 4.13
C GLN A 45 -58.66 25.52 3.07
N PRO A 46 -57.82 26.53 3.43
CA PRO A 46 -57.35 27.50 2.46
C PRO A 46 -56.39 26.88 1.45
N VAL A 47 -56.40 27.43 0.24
CA VAL A 47 -55.37 27.28 -0.77
C VAL A 47 -54.98 28.67 -1.24
N TYR A 48 -53.78 29.11 -0.90
CA TYR A 48 -53.20 30.37 -1.37
C TYR A 48 -52.24 30.09 -2.53
N SER A 49 -52.22 30.98 -3.52
CA SER A 49 -51.21 31.01 -4.57
C SER A 49 -50.33 32.23 -4.43
N HIS A 50 -49.02 32.04 -4.56
CA HIS A 50 -48.04 33.11 -4.54
C HIS A 50 -46.85 32.78 -5.44
N LYS A 51 -46.67 33.58 -6.51
CA LYS A 51 -45.56 33.47 -7.47
C LYS A 51 -45.39 32.06 -8.05
N GLY A 52 -46.52 31.42 -8.38
CA GLY A 52 -46.58 30.06 -8.92
C GLY A 52 -46.56 28.93 -7.87
N ASN A 53 -46.25 29.23 -6.60
CA ASN A 53 -46.36 28.26 -5.52
C ASN A 53 -47.80 28.19 -5.01
N THR A 54 -48.20 27.02 -4.49
CA THR A 54 -49.48 26.86 -3.80
C THR A 54 -49.24 26.42 -2.36
N LEU A 55 -49.91 27.08 -1.41
CA LEU A 55 -49.84 26.78 0.02
C LEU A 55 -51.24 26.39 0.50
N SER A 56 -51.41 25.17 1.00
CA SER A 56 -52.68 24.66 1.53
C SER A 56 -52.54 24.10 2.93
N ALA A 57 -53.61 24.13 3.72
CA ALA A 57 -53.66 23.56 5.07
C ALA A 57 -55.11 23.28 5.49
N ASP A 58 -55.33 22.68 6.67
CA ASP A 58 -56.67 22.51 7.25
C ASP A 58 -57.25 23.84 7.76
N SER A 59 -56.39 24.70 8.30
CA SER A 59 -56.74 26.05 8.74
C SER A 59 -55.57 27.01 8.52
N GLY A 60 -55.86 28.29 8.33
CA GLY A 60 -54.81 29.29 8.24
C GLY A 60 -55.30 30.71 8.44
N ILE A 61 -54.39 31.58 8.85
CA ILE A 61 -54.61 32.99 9.14
C ILE A 61 -53.63 33.79 8.26
N LEU A 62 -54.18 34.62 7.39
CA LEU A 62 -53.42 35.62 6.65
C LEU A 62 -53.53 36.94 7.40
N TYR A 63 -52.40 37.57 7.74
CA TYR A 63 -52.40 38.91 8.34
C TYR A 63 -51.44 39.85 7.60
N GLU A 64 -51.80 41.13 7.54
CA GLU A 64 -51.01 42.20 6.93
C GLU A 64 -50.57 43.19 8.01
N ASP A 65 -49.27 43.50 8.07
CA ASP A 65 -48.73 44.44 9.06
C ASP A 65 -48.95 45.92 8.67
N GLU A 66 -48.50 46.85 9.52
CA GLU A 66 -48.67 48.29 9.30
C GLU A 66 -47.92 48.83 8.06
N ILE A 67 -46.93 48.09 7.55
CA ILE A 67 -46.10 48.45 6.41
C ILE A 67 -46.56 47.67 5.15
N GLY A 68 -47.63 46.87 5.25
CA GLY A 68 -48.23 46.13 4.14
C GLY A 68 -47.58 44.77 3.85
N ARG A 69 -46.75 44.23 4.75
CA ARG A 69 -46.16 42.89 4.60
C ARG A 69 -47.19 41.83 4.98
N GLN A 70 -47.28 40.79 4.15
CA GLN A 70 -48.22 39.70 4.34
C GLN A 70 -47.55 38.46 4.93
N PHE A 71 -48.19 37.90 5.94
CA PHE A 71 -47.77 36.70 6.61
C PHE A 71 -48.92 35.70 6.62
N PHE A 72 -48.60 34.45 6.32
CA PHE A 72 -49.56 33.35 6.32
C PHE A 72 -49.15 32.29 7.33
N GLU A 73 -49.95 32.16 8.39
CA GLU A 73 -49.86 31.10 9.38
C GLU A 73 -50.81 29.97 9.00
N ALA A 74 -50.30 28.75 8.86
CA ALA A 74 -51.10 27.60 8.46
C ALA A 74 -50.94 26.46 9.47
N PHE A 75 -52.03 25.77 9.80
CA PHE A 75 -52.08 24.72 10.81
C PHE A 75 -52.87 23.50 10.30
N GLY A 76 -52.30 22.32 10.54
CA GLY A 76 -52.84 21.01 10.17
C GLY A 76 -52.64 20.71 8.68
N ASN A 77 -52.10 19.54 8.37
CA ASN A 77 -51.91 19.02 7.01
C ASN A 77 -51.42 20.07 6.00
N VAL A 78 -50.38 20.82 6.38
CA VAL A 78 -49.83 21.87 5.52
C VAL A 78 -49.15 21.22 4.34
N VAL A 79 -49.42 21.71 3.13
CA VAL A 79 -48.79 21.29 1.88
C VAL A 79 -48.38 22.51 1.08
N ILE A 80 -47.10 22.57 0.69
CA ILE A 80 -46.57 23.54 -0.25
C ILE A 80 -46.21 22.78 -1.53
N THR A 81 -46.66 23.28 -2.68
CA THR A 81 -46.26 22.75 -4.00
C THR A 81 -45.56 23.84 -4.79
N GLN A 82 -44.38 23.53 -5.32
CA GLN A 82 -43.59 24.44 -6.16
C GLN A 82 -43.77 24.13 -7.65
N PRO A 83 -43.55 25.13 -8.53
CA PRO A 83 -43.53 24.91 -9.98
C PRO A 83 -42.51 23.86 -10.45
N SER A 84 -41.44 23.63 -9.68
CA SER A 84 -40.44 22.58 -9.96
C SER A 84 -40.94 21.16 -9.75
N GLY A 85 -42.07 20.99 -9.07
CA GLY A 85 -42.59 19.68 -8.65
C GLY A 85 -42.23 19.29 -7.22
N THR A 86 -41.41 20.09 -6.51
CA THR A 86 -41.12 19.88 -5.08
C THR A 86 -42.40 20.05 -4.25
N VAL A 87 -42.66 19.08 -3.37
CA VAL A 87 -43.79 19.09 -2.44
C VAL A 87 -43.28 19.05 -1.00
N ILE A 88 -43.73 19.97 -0.15
CA ILE A 88 -43.35 20.04 1.26
C ILE A 88 -44.59 19.87 2.13
N HIS A 89 -44.58 18.87 3.00
CA HIS A 89 -45.62 18.62 4.00
C HIS A 89 -45.15 19.04 5.39
N ALA A 90 -46.04 19.52 6.27
CA ALA A 90 -45.79 19.78 7.69
C ALA A 90 -47.09 19.91 8.49
N ASP A 91 -47.00 20.01 9.82
CA ASP A 91 -48.18 20.31 10.65
C ASP A 91 -48.41 21.82 10.81
N LYS A 92 -47.36 22.63 10.75
CA LYS A 92 -47.45 24.09 10.89
C LYS A 92 -46.52 24.80 9.91
N LEU A 93 -46.96 25.96 9.45
CA LEU A 93 -46.22 26.84 8.57
C LEU A 93 -46.39 28.29 8.99
N HIS A 94 -45.26 29.00 9.10
CA HIS A 94 -45.20 30.45 9.06
C HIS A 94 -44.58 30.86 7.72
N TYR A 95 -45.33 31.56 6.87
CA TYR A 95 -44.86 32.03 5.57
C TYR A 95 -44.82 33.55 5.50
N ASP A 96 -43.63 34.10 5.24
CA ASP A 96 -43.45 35.53 4.95
C ASP A 96 -43.42 35.74 3.43
N ALA A 97 -44.39 36.48 2.90
CA ALA A 97 -44.59 36.67 1.47
C ALA A 97 -43.46 37.46 0.83
N ALA A 98 -43.01 38.56 1.46
CA ALA A 98 -42.06 39.48 0.86
C ALA A 98 -40.68 38.84 0.59
N PRO A 99 -40.04 38.13 1.53
CA PRO A 99 -38.81 37.39 1.29
C PRO A 99 -39.06 35.96 0.76
N GLN A 100 -40.32 35.52 0.67
CA GLN A 100 -40.74 34.16 0.28
C GLN A 100 -40.13 33.05 1.16
N VAL A 101 -40.16 33.23 2.47
CA VAL A 101 -39.57 32.27 3.43
C VAL A 101 -40.68 31.48 4.12
N ALA A 102 -40.61 30.15 3.98
CA ALA A 102 -41.49 29.22 4.67
C ALA A 102 -40.76 28.58 5.85
N THR A 103 -41.24 28.83 7.07
CA THR A 103 -40.78 28.15 8.28
C THR A 103 -41.78 27.07 8.64
N LEU A 104 -41.40 25.81 8.42
CA LEU A 104 -42.24 24.63 8.66
C LEU A 104 -41.81 23.93 9.94
N THR A 105 -42.79 23.55 10.76
CA THR A 105 -42.53 22.86 12.03
C THR A 105 -43.43 21.64 12.21
N ASN A 106 -42.86 20.62 12.85
CA ASN A 106 -43.41 19.27 13.11
C ASN A 106 -43.72 18.45 11.85
N ASN A 107 -43.28 17.19 11.85
CA ASN A 107 -43.55 16.20 10.79
C ASN A 107 -43.25 16.72 9.37
N VAL A 108 -42.19 17.51 9.23
CA VAL A 108 -41.84 18.10 7.94
C VAL A 108 -41.31 17.01 7.01
N ARG A 109 -41.91 16.89 5.83
CA ARG A 109 -41.49 15.97 4.77
C ARG A 109 -41.45 16.70 3.44
N MET A 110 -40.25 16.93 2.93
CA MET A 110 -40.01 17.48 1.60
C MET A 110 -39.69 16.35 0.63
N VAL A 111 -40.44 16.29 -0.46
CA VAL A 111 -40.29 15.32 -1.54
C VAL A 111 -39.86 16.07 -2.79
N ASP A 112 -38.68 15.72 -3.29
CA ASP A 112 -38.12 16.20 -4.57
C ASP A 112 -37.94 15.00 -5.51
N ALA A 113 -37.52 15.22 -6.76
CA ALA A 113 -37.44 14.21 -7.82
C ALA A 113 -36.63 12.96 -7.44
N ASN A 114 -35.52 13.14 -6.72
CA ASN A 114 -34.58 12.06 -6.38
C ASN A 114 -34.42 11.82 -4.87
N SER A 115 -34.99 12.67 -4.01
CA SER A 115 -34.72 12.63 -2.58
C SER A 115 -35.94 12.96 -1.72
N VAL A 116 -35.98 12.37 -0.53
CA VAL A 116 -36.98 12.66 0.50
C VAL A 116 -36.29 13.11 1.76
N LEU A 117 -36.57 14.33 2.19
CA LEU A 117 -36.06 14.93 3.41
C LEU A 117 -37.14 14.95 4.48
N THR A 118 -36.84 14.42 5.66
CA THR A 118 -37.72 14.43 6.82
C THR A 118 -37.05 15.11 8.01
N THR A 119 -37.75 16.03 8.68
CA THR A 119 -37.27 16.77 9.86
C THR A 119 -38.44 17.33 10.69
N ASN A 120 -38.18 17.87 11.88
CA ASN A 120 -39.18 18.61 12.65
C ASN A 120 -39.11 20.11 12.44
N PHE A 121 -38.02 20.65 11.89
CA PHE A 121 -37.84 22.08 11.68
C PHE A 121 -37.14 22.33 10.35
N LEU A 122 -37.83 22.99 9.41
CA LEU A 122 -37.31 23.34 8.09
C LEU A 122 -37.60 24.81 7.80
N VAL A 123 -36.56 25.56 7.45
CA VAL A 123 -36.70 26.88 6.83
C VAL A 123 -36.41 26.71 5.35
N TYR A 124 -37.38 27.04 4.50
CA TYR A 124 -37.25 26.95 3.06
C TYR A 124 -37.40 28.33 2.40
N LYS A 125 -36.38 28.73 1.65
CA LYS A 125 -36.38 29.95 0.85
C LYS A 125 -36.97 29.66 -0.53
N MET A 126 -38.20 30.12 -0.73
CA MET A 126 -39.00 30.14 -1.97
C MET A 126 -38.19 30.37 -3.23
N ARG A 127 -37.75 31.62 -3.30
CA ARG A 127 -37.07 32.22 -4.44
C ARG A 127 -35.74 31.54 -4.76
N ASP A 128 -34.97 31.25 -3.72
CA ASP A 128 -33.60 30.75 -3.86
C ASP A 128 -33.56 29.21 -3.98
N LYS A 129 -34.67 28.54 -3.65
CA LYS A 129 -34.84 27.08 -3.59
C LYS A 129 -33.83 26.38 -2.68
N VAL A 130 -33.72 26.92 -1.47
CA VAL A 130 -32.79 26.44 -0.44
C VAL A 130 -33.57 26.03 0.79
N GLY A 131 -33.45 24.76 1.18
CA GLY A 131 -33.97 24.23 2.44
C GLY A 131 -32.86 24.17 3.50
N THR A 132 -33.16 24.57 4.73
CA THR A 132 -32.26 24.44 5.88
C THR A 132 -33.00 23.78 7.02
N TYR A 133 -32.54 22.63 7.47
CA TYR A 133 -33.07 22.00 8.68
C TYR A 133 -32.08 22.06 9.84
N THR A 134 -32.64 22.15 11.04
CA THR A 134 -31.89 22.14 12.30
C THR A 134 -32.57 21.22 13.31
N GLY A 135 -31.83 20.76 14.31
CA GLY A 135 -32.39 19.90 15.37
C GLY A 135 -32.62 18.45 14.96
N GLY A 136 -32.04 18.01 13.84
CA GLY A 136 -32.09 16.65 13.35
C GLY A 136 -32.90 16.52 12.07
N GLY A 137 -32.34 15.78 11.11
CA GLY A 137 -33.02 15.44 9.87
C GLY A 137 -32.53 14.12 9.31
N ARG A 138 -33.21 13.69 8.25
CA ARG A 138 -32.89 12.50 7.48
C ARG A 138 -33.19 12.76 6.02
N ILE A 139 -32.28 12.37 5.14
CA ILE A 139 -32.43 12.40 3.69
C ILE A 139 -32.29 10.96 3.18
N ILE A 140 -33.27 10.52 2.40
CA ILE A 140 -33.20 9.26 1.66
C ILE A 140 -33.00 9.60 0.19
N SER A 141 -32.00 8.99 -0.44
CA SER A 141 -31.69 9.14 -1.87
C SER A 141 -31.38 7.79 -2.48
N ARG A 142 -32.28 7.27 -3.33
CA ARG A 142 -32.09 6.03 -4.12
C ARG A 142 -31.52 4.82 -3.33
N GLY A 143 -31.94 4.64 -2.07
CA GLY A 143 -31.51 3.55 -1.19
C GLY A 143 -30.51 3.95 -0.10
N ASP A 144 -29.80 5.07 -0.28
CA ASP A 144 -28.89 5.62 0.72
C ASP A 144 -29.68 6.41 1.76
N THR A 145 -29.37 6.20 3.04
CA THR A 145 -29.95 6.98 4.14
C THR A 145 -28.87 7.83 4.78
N ILE A 146 -29.07 9.15 4.79
CA ILE A 146 -28.18 10.12 5.41
C ILE A 146 -28.91 10.79 6.56
N THR A 147 -28.28 10.84 7.72
CA THR A 147 -28.84 11.51 8.90
C THR A 147 -27.84 12.51 9.44
N SER A 148 -28.31 13.66 9.93
CA SER A 148 -27.45 14.68 10.56
C SER A 148 -28.26 15.55 11.53
N LYS A 149 -27.56 16.37 12.33
CA LYS A 149 -28.21 17.40 13.15
C LYS A 149 -28.68 18.59 12.30
N ASN A 150 -27.84 19.04 11.38
CA ASN A 150 -28.12 20.18 10.52
C ASN A 150 -27.81 19.83 9.06
N ALA A 151 -28.57 20.39 8.13
CA ALA A 151 -28.16 20.42 6.73
C ALA A 151 -28.75 21.58 5.93
N TYR A 152 -28.09 21.86 4.81
CA TYR A 152 -28.54 22.74 3.74
C TYR A 152 -28.79 21.92 2.50
N TYR A 153 -29.95 22.10 1.87
CA TYR A 153 -30.35 21.45 0.63
C TYR A 153 -30.56 22.50 -0.46
N PHE A 154 -29.92 22.30 -1.60
CA PHE A 154 -30.00 23.17 -2.78
C PHE A 154 -30.69 22.43 -3.91
N GLU A 155 -31.95 22.76 -4.19
CA GLU A 155 -32.76 22.07 -5.23
C GLU A 155 -32.12 22.19 -6.62
N ASN A 156 -31.63 23.39 -6.97
CA ASN A 156 -31.10 23.68 -8.30
C ASN A 156 -29.86 22.85 -8.67
N THR A 157 -28.98 22.58 -7.69
CA THR A 157 -27.74 21.82 -7.92
C THR A 157 -27.82 20.38 -7.41
N GLN A 158 -28.89 20.04 -6.70
CA GLN A 158 -29.08 18.77 -5.99
C GLN A 158 -27.99 18.46 -4.96
N ASP A 159 -27.35 19.51 -4.42
CA ASP A 159 -26.36 19.41 -3.35
C ASP A 159 -27.02 19.45 -1.97
N ALA A 160 -26.56 18.57 -1.09
CA ALA A 160 -26.86 18.59 0.33
C ALA A 160 -25.56 18.72 1.13
N TYR A 161 -25.50 19.69 2.05
CA TYR A 161 -24.38 19.91 2.96
C TYR A 161 -24.82 19.55 4.36
N PHE A 162 -24.23 18.50 4.93
CA PHE A 162 -24.55 17.98 6.26
C PHE A 162 -23.47 18.40 7.25
N ARG A 163 -23.89 18.77 8.46
CA ARG A 163 -22.99 19.11 9.56
C ARG A 163 -23.49 18.54 10.87
N ASN A 164 -22.52 18.19 11.72
CA ASN A 164 -22.68 17.66 13.07
C ASN A 164 -23.37 16.28 13.07
N GLN A 165 -22.66 15.24 13.51
CA GLN A 165 -23.16 13.86 13.65
C GLN A 165 -23.79 13.33 12.36
N VAL A 166 -23.01 13.33 11.28
CA VAL A 166 -23.46 12.80 9.99
C VAL A 166 -23.24 11.30 9.97
N VAL A 167 -24.31 10.55 9.76
CA VAL A 167 -24.27 9.09 9.60
C VAL A 167 -24.89 8.73 8.26
N VAL A 168 -24.13 8.05 7.41
CA VAL A 168 -24.59 7.50 6.14
C VAL A 168 -24.68 5.99 6.24
N ARG A 169 -25.80 5.46 5.77
CA ARG A 169 -26.04 4.02 5.67
C ARG A 169 -26.31 3.68 4.22
N THR A 170 -25.42 2.85 3.67
CA THR A 170 -25.60 2.16 2.39
C THR A 170 -25.79 0.67 2.66
N PRO A 171 -26.17 -0.16 1.67
CA PRO A 171 -26.26 -1.61 1.85
C PRO A 171 -24.94 -2.26 2.32
N GLU A 172 -23.80 -1.68 1.94
CA GLU A 172 -22.49 -2.29 2.15
C GLU A 172 -21.63 -1.62 3.23
N THR A 173 -21.89 -0.34 3.52
CA THR A 173 -21.03 0.46 4.38
C THR A 173 -21.80 1.41 5.29
N LYS A 174 -21.20 1.71 6.44
CA LYS A 174 -21.64 2.73 7.39
C LYS A 174 -20.57 3.80 7.50
N ILE A 175 -20.94 5.06 7.28
CA ILE A 175 -20.00 6.19 7.31
C ILE A 175 -20.39 7.12 8.44
N TYR A 176 -19.40 7.49 9.25
CA TYR A 176 -19.53 8.41 10.37
C TYR A 176 -18.62 9.60 10.12
N THR A 177 -19.16 10.81 10.07
CA THR A 177 -18.36 12.02 9.85
C THR A 177 -18.98 13.24 10.51
N ASP A 178 -18.19 14.29 10.67
CA ASP A 178 -18.68 15.59 11.13
C ASP A 178 -19.34 16.39 10.00
N THR A 179 -18.66 16.51 8.85
CA THR A 179 -19.07 17.40 7.77
C THR A 179 -18.92 16.72 6.41
N MET A 180 -20.01 16.76 5.63
CA MET A 180 -20.12 16.08 4.35
C MET A 180 -20.91 16.91 3.34
N ARG A 181 -20.54 16.80 2.05
CA ARG A 181 -21.41 17.18 0.94
C ARG A 181 -21.82 15.94 0.15
N TYR A 182 -23.08 15.87 -0.25
CA TYR A 182 -23.59 14.83 -1.14
C TYR A 182 -24.33 15.48 -2.31
N ASN A 183 -24.00 15.05 -3.53
CA ASN A 183 -24.75 15.41 -4.72
C ASN A 183 -25.61 14.22 -5.17
N SER A 184 -26.94 14.37 -5.16
CA SER A 184 -27.85 13.26 -5.48
C SER A 184 -27.97 12.99 -6.99
N ALA A 185 -27.65 13.97 -7.85
CA ALA A 185 -27.62 13.79 -9.31
C ALA A 185 -26.44 12.91 -9.74
N GLN A 186 -25.23 13.30 -9.30
CA GLN A 186 -23.95 12.69 -9.68
C GLN A 186 -23.50 11.57 -8.75
N ARG A 187 -24.24 11.31 -7.66
CA ARG A 187 -23.91 10.30 -6.65
C ARG A 187 -22.52 10.45 -6.06
N MET A 188 -22.14 11.71 -5.86
CA MET A 188 -20.81 12.10 -5.42
C MET A 188 -20.84 12.58 -3.97
N THR A 189 -20.04 11.96 -3.12
CA THR A 189 -19.87 12.32 -1.72
C THR A 189 -18.51 12.95 -1.51
N TYR A 190 -18.45 14.02 -0.72
CA TYR A 190 -17.21 14.68 -0.31
C TYR A 190 -17.15 14.79 1.21
N PHE A 191 -16.01 14.42 1.77
CA PHE A 191 -15.72 14.47 3.20
C PHE A 191 -14.76 15.63 3.49
N PHE A 192 -15.07 16.45 4.49
CA PHE A 192 -14.28 17.64 4.84
C PHE A 192 -13.75 17.64 6.29
N GLY A 193 -13.90 16.52 6.99
CA GLY A 193 -13.44 16.37 8.37
C GLY A 193 -13.25 14.92 8.75
N PRO A 194 -12.95 14.65 10.04
CA PRO A 194 -12.76 13.31 10.57
C PRO A 194 -13.91 12.38 10.16
N THR A 195 -13.56 11.35 9.41
CA THR A 195 -14.50 10.43 8.77
C THR A 195 -14.03 9.02 9.02
N ASN A 196 -14.95 8.18 9.49
CA ASN A 196 -14.71 6.75 9.63
C ASN A 196 -15.71 5.97 8.78
N ILE A 197 -15.19 5.13 7.89
CA ILE A 197 -15.94 4.31 6.95
C ILE A 197 -15.79 2.86 7.38
N LYS A 198 -16.89 2.24 7.79
CA LYS A 198 -16.92 0.84 8.26
C LYS A 198 -17.60 -0.05 7.23
N GLY A 199 -16.90 -1.07 6.78
CA GLY A 199 -17.44 -2.16 5.98
C GLY A 199 -18.21 -3.17 6.83
N ASN A 200 -18.86 -4.11 6.15
CA ASN A 200 -19.64 -5.16 6.81
C ASN A 200 -18.80 -6.37 7.26
N LYS A 201 -17.56 -6.53 6.77
CA LYS A 201 -16.69 -7.68 7.07
C LYS A 201 -15.56 -7.35 8.04
N GLY A 202 -15.61 -6.18 8.68
CA GLY A 202 -14.58 -5.74 9.65
C GLY A 202 -13.59 -4.72 9.09
N GLU A 203 -13.75 -4.31 7.82
CA GLU A 203 -12.95 -3.25 7.23
C GLU A 203 -13.28 -1.89 7.88
N ASN A 204 -12.25 -1.09 8.17
CA ASN A 204 -12.42 0.22 8.76
C ASN A 204 -11.39 1.19 8.16
N LEU A 205 -11.87 2.32 7.64
CA LEU A 205 -11.05 3.36 7.05
C LEU A 205 -11.33 4.69 7.72
N TYR A 206 -10.32 5.22 8.39
CA TYR A 206 -10.30 6.59 8.86
C TYR A 206 -9.62 7.52 7.83
N THR A 207 -10.19 8.71 7.64
CA THR A 207 -9.67 9.78 6.77
C THR A 207 -10.22 11.13 7.21
N GLU A 208 -9.55 12.23 6.85
CA GLU A 208 -10.06 13.58 7.12
C GLU A 208 -10.51 14.34 5.87
N LYS A 209 -10.20 13.81 4.69
CA LYS A 209 -10.60 14.42 3.43
C LYS A 209 -10.68 13.37 2.33
N GLY A 210 -11.79 13.35 1.61
CA GLY A 210 -11.89 12.45 0.47
C GLY A 210 -13.15 12.66 -0.33
N ASP A 211 -13.24 11.91 -1.42
CA ASP A 211 -14.41 11.84 -2.25
C ASP A 211 -14.72 10.39 -2.63
N TYR A 212 -16.01 10.12 -2.80
CA TYR A 212 -16.50 8.80 -3.14
C TYR A 212 -17.69 8.90 -4.10
N ASN A 213 -17.55 8.24 -5.24
CA ASN A 213 -18.63 8.08 -6.19
C ASN A 213 -19.30 6.71 -5.98
N THR A 214 -20.58 6.70 -5.58
CA THR A 214 -21.29 5.45 -5.26
C THR A 214 -21.72 4.68 -6.51
N GLU A 215 -21.76 5.33 -7.69
CA GLU A 215 -22.15 4.71 -8.96
C GLU A 215 -20.99 3.96 -9.60
N PHE A 216 -19.81 4.58 -9.69
CA PHE A 216 -18.60 3.95 -10.24
C PHE A 216 -17.79 3.17 -9.19
N GLY A 217 -18.08 3.36 -7.90
CA GLY A 217 -17.35 2.71 -6.82
C GLY A 217 -15.89 3.17 -6.70
N ILE A 218 -15.61 4.42 -7.08
CA ILE A 218 -14.25 5.02 -7.02
C ILE A 218 -14.17 5.91 -5.80
N ALA A 219 -13.13 5.70 -4.98
CA ALA A 219 -12.87 6.46 -3.78
C ALA A 219 -11.44 7.03 -3.78
N ARG A 220 -11.31 8.27 -3.30
CA ARG A 220 -10.04 8.98 -3.12
C ARG A 220 -10.00 9.57 -1.72
N PHE A 221 -8.98 9.22 -0.96
CA PHE A 221 -8.82 9.67 0.41
C PHE A 221 -7.45 10.28 0.62
N SER A 222 -7.40 11.29 1.48
CA SER A 222 -6.22 12.10 1.77
C SER A 222 -6.29 12.59 3.21
N LYS A 223 -5.12 12.88 3.78
CA LYS A 223 -4.97 13.42 5.14
C LYS A 223 -5.32 12.40 6.24
N ASN A 224 -4.29 11.98 6.97
CA ASN A 224 -4.37 11.08 8.12
C ASN A 224 -5.11 9.77 7.80
N ASN A 225 -4.86 9.18 6.63
CA ASN A 225 -5.55 7.94 6.26
C ASN A 225 -5.03 6.75 7.07
N LEU A 226 -5.95 5.93 7.57
CA LEU A 226 -5.64 4.65 8.19
C LEU A 226 -6.72 3.64 7.81
N TYR A 227 -6.31 2.64 7.04
CA TYR A 227 -7.11 1.45 6.78
C TYR A 227 -6.73 0.35 7.77
N THR A 228 -7.73 -0.34 8.32
CA THR A 228 -7.57 -1.43 9.26
C THR A 228 -8.53 -2.56 8.92
N GLU A 229 -8.04 -3.79 8.98
CA GLU A 229 -8.81 -5.01 8.76
C GLU A 229 -8.22 -6.12 9.63
N GLU A 230 -8.94 -6.52 10.68
CA GLU A 230 -8.51 -7.52 11.68
C GLU A 230 -7.12 -7.23 12.25
N THR A 231 -6.07 -7.85 11.70
CA THR A 231 -4.67 -7.74 12.14
C THR A 231 -3.83 -6.81 11.28
N ARG A 232 -4.40 -6.30 10.17
CA ARG A 232 -3.72 -5.54 9.12
C ARG A 232 -4.00 -4.05 9.22
N PHE A 233 -2.95 -3.27 9.04
CA PHE A 233 -2.98 -1.81 9.09
C PHE A 233 -2.26 -1.25 7.87
N LEU A 234 -2.86 -0.26 7.22
CA LEU A 234 -2.28 0.43 6.08
C LEU A 234 -2.43 1.94 6.26
N LYS A 235 -1.31 2.64 6.22
CA LYS A 235 -1.20 4.10 6.20
C LYS A 235 -0.60 4.55 4.87
N GLY A 236 -1.02 5.73 4.41
CA GLY A 236 -0.43 6.44 3.27
C GLY A 236 -0.99 7.85 3.19
N ASP A 237 -0.23 8.79 2.62
CA ASP A 237 -0.67 10.19 2.51
C ASP A 237 -1.93 10.32 1.66
N SER A 238 -2.05 9.46 0.64
CA SER A 238 -3.25 9.33 -0.20
C SER A 238 -3.58 7.87 -0.47
N LEU A 239 -4.87 7.56 -0.47
CA LEU A 239 -5.40 6.25 -0.83
C LEU A 239 -6.37 6.40 -2.00
N TYR A 240 -6.32 5.45 -2.92
CA TYR A 240 -7.26 5.32 -4.04
C TYR A 240 -7.83 3.91 -4.04
N TYR A 241 -9.13 3.79 -4.24
CA TYR A 241 -9.79 2.49 -4.30
C TYR A 241 -10.78 2.45 -5.46
N GLU A 242 -10.73 1.38 -6.23
CA GLU A 242 -11.65 1.09 -7.32
C GLU A 242 -12.34 -0.25 -7.03
N ARG A 243 -13.63 -0.16 -6.67
CA ARG A 243 -14.43 -1.30 -6.23
C ARG A 243 -14.59 -2.36 -7.31
N ASN A 244 -14.91 -1.96 -8.54
CA ASN A 244 -15.23 -2.91 -9.62
C ASN A 244 -14.02 -3.74 -10.03
N ALA A 245 -12.82 -3.15 -9.95
CA ALA A 245 -11.56 -3.84 -10.23
C ALA A 245 -10.98 -4.56 -9.00
N GLY A 246 -11.44 -4.22 -7.78
CA GLY A 246 -10.84 -4.72 -6.54
C GLY A 246 -9.41 -4.20 -6.32
N ILE A 247 -9.11 -2.99 -6.80
CA ILE A 247 -7.76 -2.41 -6.78
C ILE A 247 -7.67 -1.31 -5.73
N GLY A 248 -6.73 -1.46 -4.79
CA GLY A 248 -6.34 -0.44 -3.83
C GLY A 248 -4.95 0.10 -4.13
N LYS A 249 -4.76 1.43 -4.01
CA LYS A 249 -3.45 2.07 -4.17
C LYS A 249 -3.18 3.00 -3.00
N ALA A 250 -1.97 2.99 -2.49
CA ALA A 250 -1.46 3.89 -1.47
C ALA A 250 -0.27 4.68 -2.00
N PHE A 251 -0.22 5.97 -1.71
CA PHE A 251 0.80 6.88 -2.23
C PHE A 251 1.43 7.66 -1.09
N ARG A 252 2.77 7.72 -1.13
CA ARG A 252 3.70 8.39 -0.22
C ARG A 252 3.58 7.95 1.23
N ASN A 253 4.73 7.80 1.89
CA ASN A 253 4.82 7.37 3.30
C ASN A 253 3.94 6.13 3.57
N VAL A 254 3.96 5.17 2.63
CA VAL A 254 3.14 3.97 2.73
C VAL A 254 3.74 3.10 3.81
N VAL A 255 2.90 2.73 4.78
CA VAL A 255 3.28 1.82 5.86
C VAL A 255 2.21 0.74 5.97
N PHE A 256 2.63 -0.50 5.83
CA PHE A 256 1.78 -1.67 6.01
C PHE A 256 2.29 -2.47 7.21
N VAL A 257 1.38 -2.90 8.07
CA VAL A 257 1.69 -3.73 9.25
C VAL A 257 0.69 -4.87 9.33
N ASP A 258 1.18 -6.09 9.49
CA ASP A 258 0.39 -7.25 9.88
C ASP A 258 0.86 -7.74 11.25
N THR A 259 -0.01 -7.59 12.24
CA THR A 259 0.32 -7.90 13.65
C THR A 259 0.33 -9.40 13.95
N LEU A 260 -0.30 -10.21 13.09
CA LEU A 260 -0.33 -11.67 13.17
C LEU A 260 0.98 -12.27 12.68
N ASP A 261 1.42 -11.86 11.48
CA ASP A 261 2.62 -12.39 10.83
C ASP A 261 3.92 -11.70 11.29
N LYS A 262 3.85 -10.77 12.27
CA LYS A 262 4.97 -9.92 12.74
C LYS A 262 5.75 -9.28 11.59
N PHE A 263 5.00 -8.80 10.61
CA PHE A 263 5.50 -8.32 9.33
C PHE A 263 5.12 -6.85 9.17
N TYR A 264 6.08 -6.02 8.79
CA TYR A 264 5.78 -4.65 8.40
C TYR A 264 6.65 -4.18 7.24
N ALA A 265 6.08 -3.31 6.42
CA ALA A 265 6.68 -2.80 5.21
C ALA A 265 6.50 -1.30 5.07
N TYR A 266 7.51 -0.65 4.48
CA TYR A 266 7.50 0.75 4.10
C TYR A 266 7.66 0.88 2.58
N GLY A 267 7.18 1.96 2.00
CA GLY A 267 7.44 2.32 0.60
C GLY A 267 6.84 3.67 0.21
N GLY A 268 7.16 4.15 -0.98
CA GLY A 268 6.53 5.35 -1.56
C GLY A 268 5.24 5.04 -2.31
N TYR A 269 5.08 3.81 -2.82
CA TYR A 269 3.86 3.38 -3.50
C TYR A 269 3.52 1.93 -3.16
N GLY A 270 2.23 1.69 -2.85
CA GLY A 270 1.67 0.37 -2.60
C GLY A 270 0.48 0.10 -3.51
N LEU A 271 0.42 -1.10 -4.10
CA LEU A 271 -0.69 -1.61 -4.88
C LEU A 271 -1.22 -2.88 -4.23
N TYR A 272 -2.53 -2.94 -4.02
CA TYR A 272 -3.25 -4.11 -3.52
C TYR A 272 -4.24 -4.60 -4.58
N ASN A 273 -4.26 -5.90 -4.82
CA ASN A 273 -5.23 -6.56 -5.67
C ASN A 273 -6.06 -7.56 -4.84
N GLN A 274 -7.36 -7.30 -4.75
CA GLN A 274 -8.28 -8.11 -3.96
C GLN A 274 -8.51 -9.50 -4.55
N ALA A 275 -8.42 -9.66 -5.88
CA ALA A 275 -8.72 -10.93 -6.55
C ALA A 275 -7.79 -12.07 -6.12
N ASP A 276 -6.54 -11.74 -5.81
CA ASP A 276 -5.53 -12.72 -5.42
C ASP A 276 -4.76 -12.35 -4.14
N GLY A 277 -5.21 -11.31 -3.44
CA GLY A 277 -4.60 -10.82 -2.20
C GLY A 277 -3.14 -10.36 -2.36
N SER A 278 -2.72 -9.99 -3.58
CA SER A 278 -1.34 -9.56 -3.82
C SER A 278 -1.10 -8.11 -3.42
N ILE A 279 0.11 -7.87 -2.91
CA ILE A 279 0.62 -6.57 -2.49
C ILE A 279 1.93 -6.33 -3.24
N THR A 280 2.02 -5.19 -3.94
CA THR A 280 3.25 -4.73 -4.59
C THR A 280 3.67 -3.41 -3.95
N MET A 281 4.91 -3.32 -3.50
CA MET A 281 5.50 -2.13 -2.90
C MET A 281 6.70 -1.67 -3.73
N THR A 282 6.75 -0.39 -4.07
CA THR A 282 7.83 0.24 -4.84
C THR A 282 8.22 1.58 -4.21
N GLU A 283 9.21 2.26 -4.81
CA GLU A 283 9.77 3.54 -4.34
C GLU A 283 10.41 3.44 -2.96
N ASN A 284 11.62 2.85 -2.91
CA ASN A 284 12.36 2.51 -1.69
C ASN A 284 11.59 1.57 -0.74
N PRO A 285 11.09 0.42 -1.23
CA PRO A 285 10.34 -0.51 -0.40
C PRO A 285 11.28 -1.20 0.61
N LEU A 286 10.87 -1.27 1.87
CA LEU A 286 11.61 -1.95 2.93
C LEU A 286 10.67 -2.87 3.69
N VAL A 287 10.99 -4.16 3.72
CA VAL A 287 10.32 -5.16 4.54
C VAL A 287 11.17 -5.44 5.79
N VAL A 288 10.49 -5.60 6.92
CA VAL A 288 11.11 -5.99 8.18
C VAL A 288 10.33 -7.13 8.82
N THR A 289 11.06 -8.14 9.25
CA THR A 289 10.56 -9.29 10.01
C THR A 289 11.38 -9.41 11.29
N VAL A 290 10.70 -9.64 12.41
CA VAL A 290 11.34 -9.85 13.71
C VAL A 290 11.64 -11.32 13.94
N VAL A 291 12.84 -11.62 14.42
CA VAL A 291 13.31 -12.99 14.69
C VAL A 291 13.87 -13.05 16.12
N GLN A 292 13.63 -14.13 16.85
CA GLN A 292 14.27 -14.33 18.15
C GLN A 292 15.75 -14.65 17.98
N ASN A 293 16.61 -13.93 18.72
CA ASN A 293 18.04 -14.21 18.76
C ASN A 293 18.41 -14.87 20.08
N ASP A 294 18.86 -16.12 19.99
CA ASP A 294 19.37 -16.91 21.11
C ASP A 294 20.89 -17.08 21.02
N SER A 295 21.58 -16.18 20.31
CA SER A 295 23.04 -16.25 20.18
C SER A 295 23.68 -15.97 21.54
N THR A 296 24.06 -17.04 22.24
CA THR A 296 24.94 -17.02 23.40
C THR A 296 26.35 -16.64 22.96
N GLU A 297 26.58 -15.36 22.67
CA GLU A 297 27.94 -14.84 22.56
C GLU A 297 28.51 -14.63 23.97
N THR A 298 29.30 -15.60 24.44
CA THR A 298 30.18 -15.41 25.58
C THR A 298 31.32 -14.49 25.15
N ALA A 299 31.16 -13.19 25.38
CA ALA A 299 32.23 -12.23 25.17
C ALA A 299 33.20 -12.24 26.36
N THR A 300 34.50 -12.21 26.03
CA THR A 300 35.68 -11.94 26.86
C THR A 300 36.25 -13.10 27.68
N ALA A 301 37.23 -13.78 27.04
CA ALA A 301 38.32 -14.43 27.73
C ALA A 301 39.14 -13.37 28.49
N THR A 302 39.06 -13.39 29.82
CA THR A 302 40.07 -12.76 30.68
C THR A 302 40.91 -13.89 31.28
N VAL A 303 42.22 -13.76 31.09
CA VAL A 303 43.29 -14.64 31.59
C VAL A 303 43.06 -14.98 33.08
N PRO A 304 43.18 -16.25 33.51
CA PRO A 304 43.21 -16.57 34.92
C PRO A 304 44.61 -16.29 35.44
N ASP A 305 44.76 -15.27 36.28
CA ASP A 305 45.92 -15.20 37.17
C ASP A 305 45.45 -15.43 38.61
N SER A 306 46.05 -16.45 39.22
CA SER A 306 45.81 -16.90 40.57
C SER A 306 46.80 -16.20 41.50
N THR A 307 46.33 -15.53 42.56
CA THR A 307 46.94 -15.60 43.91
C THR A 307 46.16 -14.80 44.96
N SER A 308 45.73 -15.54 46.00
CA SER A 308 45.73 -15.23 47.44
C SER A 308 45.22 -13.88 48.01
N ASN A 309 44.32 -14.01 49.01
CA ASN A 309 44.25 -13.34 50.34
C ASN A 309 44.71 -11.87 50.44
N SER A 310 44.00 -10.91 51.06
CA SER A 310 43.35 -10.90 52.38
C SER A 310 42.82 -9.49 52.67
N GLU A 311 41.78 -9.40 53.50
CA GLU A 311 41.49 -8.39 54.55
C GLU A 311 41.38 -6.87 54.25
N ILE A 312 40.18 -6.34 54.54
CA ILE A 312 39.84 -5.19 55.42
C ILE A 312 40.84 -4.01 55.53
N SER A 313 40.39 -2.78 55.22
CA SER A 313 40.24 -1.67 56.20
C SER A 313 39.94 -0.30 55.57
N LEU A 314 39.24 0.51 56.36
CA LEU A 314 38.87 1.92 56.19
C LEU A 314 40.07 2.85 56.41
N GLN A 315 40.11 4.01 55.73
CA GLN A 315 40.13 5.38 56.29
C GLN A 315 40.78 6.41 55.34
N GLU A 316 40.06 7.54 55.20
CA GLU A 316 40.48 8.97 55.24
C GLU A 316 41.94 9.31 54.87
N THR A 317 42.29 10.38 54.13
CA THR A 317 41.96 11.80 54.37
C THR A 317 42.63 12.64 53.26
N GLU A 318 42.00 13.74 52.84
CA GLU A 318 42.54 15.07 52.47
C GLU A 318 43.84 15.20 51.61
N THR A 319 43.98 16.07 50.59
CA THR A 319 43.72 17.52 50.57
C THR A 319 44.03 18.12 49.18
N LYS A 320 43.20 19.10 48.75
CA LYS A 320 43.50 20.36 48.00
C LYS A 320 44.43 20.34 46.76
N GLN A 321 43.93 20.86 45.63
CA GLN A 321 44.06 22.30 45.26
C GLN A 321 43.16 22.71 44.07
N ALA A 322 42.70 23.96 44.16
CA ALA A 322 41.78 24.72 43.29
C ALA A 322 42.50 25.25 42.01
N ALA A 323 41.89 25.90 41.01
CA ALA A 323 40.73 26.78 40.98
C ALA A 323 40.27 27.14 39.55
N LYS A 324 38.96 27.52 39.44
CA LYS A 324 38.35 28.64 38.66
C LYS A 324 38.36 28.58 37.11
N THR A 325 37.26 28.82 36.37
CA THR A 325 36.20 29.86 36.44
C THR A 325 35.00 29.39 35.58
N VAL A 326 33.77 29.18 36.09
CA VAL A 326 32.59 30.08 36.16
C VAL A 326 32.09 30.63 34.81
N GLU A 327 30.91 30.19 34.37
CA GLU A 327 29.74 31.09 34.26
C GLU A 327 28.41 30.32 34.26
N THR A 328 27.40 31.00 34.78
CA THR A 328 26.18 30.51 35.43
C THR A 328 24.98 31.19 34.79
N ARG A 329 23.85 30.49 34.58
CA ARG A 329 22.51 31.06 34.87
C ARG A 329 21.41 29.98 34.94
N SER A 330 21.15 29.55 36.17
CA SER A 330 19.85 29.59 36.90
C SER A 330 18.55 29.83 36.11
N ALA A 331 17.36 29.42 36.54
CA ALA A 331 16.80 28.54 37.59
C ALA A 331 15.28 28.82 37.56
N GLU A 332 14.44 27.88 38.02
CA GLU A 332 13.46 28.08 39.12
C GLU A 332 12.27 27.08 39.08
N THR A 333 12.33 26.14 40.05
CA THR A 333 11.40 25.99 41.19
C THR A 333 9.99 25.40 41.03
N GLU A 334 9.91 24.11 41.39
CA GLU A 334 9.13 23.43 42.45
C GLU A 334 7.66 23.78 42.82
N LEU A 335 6.90 22.67 43.06
CA LEU A 335 6.22 22.23 44.32
C LEU A 335 4.72 21.86 44.17
N SER A 336 4.38 20.59 44.45
CA SER A 336 3.64 20.19 45.66
C SER A 336 3.30 18.69 45.69
N ASP A 337 3.39 18.16 46.91
CA ASP A 337 3.24 16.78 47.39
C ASP A 337 1.81 16.22 47.36
N ASP A 338 1.68 14.88 47.33
CA ASP A 338 1.01 14.16 48.43
C ASP A 338 1.46 12.69 48.56
N LYS A 339 1.46 12.17 49.80
CA LYS A 339 2.11 10.91 50.27
C LYS A 339 1.08 9.90 50.83
N LEU A 340 1.58 8.67 51.09
CA LEU A 340 1.11 7.56 51.98
C LEU A 340 0.19 6.46 51.38
N VAL A 341 0.32 5.14 51.61
CA VAL A 341 1.34 4.27 52.29
C VAL A 341 1.00 2.76 52.09
N THR A 342 2.04 1.89 52.05
CA THR A 342 2.11 0.41 52.33
C THR A 342 1.27 -0.57 51.48
N SER A 343 1.74 -1.77 51.11
CA SER A 343 2.42 -2.80 51.91
C SER A 343 3.13 -3.87 51.06
N ASP A 344 3.99 -4.59 51.77
CA ASP A 344 5.01 -5.59 51.40
C ASP A 344 4.48 -6.85 50.69
N SER A 345 5.22 -7.33 49.68
CA SER A 345 5.24 -8.72 49.22
C SER A 345 6.41 -8.91 48.26
N THR A 346 7.55 -9.28 48.83
CA THR A 346 8.74 -9.74 48.14
C THR A 346 8.49 -11.12 47.54
N VAL A 347 8.31 -11.18 46.22
CA VAL A 347 8.55 -12.39 45.43
C VAL A 347 9.80 -12.14 44.62
N ALA A 348 10.85 -12.88 44.92
CA ALA A 348 12.08 -12.89 44.13
C ALA A 348 11.77 -13.41 42.72
N VAL A 349 11.53 -12.48 41.80
CA VAL A 349 11.48 -12.78 40.37
C VAL A 349 12.92 -12.91 39.89
N LEU A 350 13.35 -14.14 39.62
CA LEU A 350 14.53 -14.41 38.79
C LEU A 350 14.43 -13.52 37.53
N PRO A 351 15.45 -12.70 37.20
CA PRO A 351 15.38 -11.89 36.00
C PRO A 351 15.32 -12.86 34.81
N LYS A 352 14.16 -12.93 34.14
CA LYS A 352 14.10 -13.47 32.79
C LYS A 352 15.05 -12.63 31.96
N GLU A 353 16.19 -13.20 31.56
CA GLU A 353 16.99 -12.65 30.48
C GLU A 353 16.04 -12.36 29.33
N LYS A 354 15.90 -11.07 28.97
CA LYS A 354 15.22 -10.69 27.74
C LYS A 354 16.02 -11.33 26.62
N ALA A 355 15.45 -12.35 25.98
CA ALA A 355 15.97 -12.87 24.72
C ALA A 355 16.28 -11.67 23.81
N ARG A 356 17.51 -11.61 23.28
CA ARG A 356 17.88 -10.53 22.36
C ARG A 356 16.98 -10.69 21.13
N VAL A 357 16.35 -9.60 20.70
CA VAL A 357 15.49 -9.62 19.51
C VAL A 357 16.35 -9.16 18.35
N ASP A 358 16.40 -9.93 17.27
CA ASP A 358 17.05 -9.52 16.02
C ASP A 358 15.99 -9.27 14.95
N SER A 359 16.36 -8.58 13.87
CA SER A 359 15.43 -8.25 12.79
C SER A 359 16.09 -8.45 11.45
N VAL A 360 15.32 -9.05 10.54
CA VAL A 360 15.69 -9.22 9.14
C VAL A 360 15.11 -8.06 8.36
N TYR A 361 15.99 -7.30 7.71
CA TYR A 361 15.63 -6.20 6.84
C TYR A 361 15.86 -6.62 5.39
N LEU A 362 14.90 -6.35 4.51
CA LEU A 362 14.97 -6.67 3.08
C LEU A 362 14.48 -5.49 2.25
N THR A 363 15.27 -5.06 1.27
CA THR A 363 14.92 -4.00 0.30
C THR A 363 15.21 -4.47 -1.13
N ALA A 364 14.52 -3.88 -2.10
CA ALA A 364 14.66 -4.14 -3.54
C ALA A 364 14.06 -2.98 -4.34
N ASP A 365 14.14 -3.01 -5.67
CA ASP A 365 13.40 -2.03 -6.49
C ASP A 365 11.89 -2.28 -6.43
N THR A 366 11.48 -3.56 -6.37
CA THR A 366 10.08 -3.96 -6.21
C THR A 366 9.98 -5.13 -5.24
N LEU A 367 9.14 -4.97 -4.21
CA LEU A 367 8.75 -6.05 -3.31
C LEU A 367 7.32 -6.48 -3.62
N PHE A 368 7.14 -7.75 -3.91
CA PHE A 368 5.86 -8.36 -4.23
C PHE A 368 5.55 -9.46 -3.21
N SER A 369 4.35 -9.46 -2.67
CA SER A 369 3.85 -10.53 -1.81
C SER A 369 2.48 -11.00 -2.26
N LYS A 370 2.21 -12.30 -2.14
CA LYS A 370 0.93 -12.88 -2.49
C LYS A 370 0.58 -14.04 -1.57
N LEU A 371 -0.69 -14.15 -1.19
CA LEU A 371 -1.24 -15.33 -0.54
C LEU A 371 -1.67 -16.34 -1.61
N ILE A 372 -1.21 -17.57 -1.48
CA ILE A 372 -1.60 -18.68 -2.36
C ILE A 372 -2.09 -19.86 -1.53
N PRO A 373 -3.06 -20.66 -2.03
CA PRO A 373 -3.43 -21.90 -1.40
C PRO A 373 -2.21 -22.82 -1.25
N LEU A 374 -2.08 -23.49 -0.10
CA LEU A 374 -0.94 -24.35 0.19
C LEU A 374 -0.82 -25.50 -0.84
N LYS A 375 -1.94 -26.00 -1.35
CA LYS A 375 -1.98 -27.02 -2.43
C LYS A 375 -1.37 -26.57 -3.75
N ASP A 376 -1.38 -25.26 -4.04
CA ASP A 376 -0.83 -24.70 -5.28
C ASP A 376 0.67 -24.37 -5.12
N TYR A 377 1.18 -24.42 -3.88
CA TYR A 377 2.58 -24.17 -3.57
C TYR A 377 3.46 -25.37 -3.97
N LYS A 378 4.42 -25.13 -4.87
CA LYS A 378 5.45 -26.10 -5.22
C LYS A 378 6.66 -25.93 -4.29
N ALA A 379 6.66 -26.67 -3.19
CA ALA A 379 7.79 -26.71 -2.27
C ALA A 379 9.02 -27.34 -2.93
N LEU A 380 10.17 -26.70 -2.74
CA LEU A 380 11.46 -27.30 -3.08
C LEU A 380 11.97 -28.06 -1.85
N ASP A 381 12.21 -29.35 -2.02
CA ASP A 381 12.91 -30.19 -1.05
C ASP A 381 14.05 -30.90 -1.78
N PHE A 382 15.27 -30.47 -1.46
CA PHE A 382 16.48 -31.03 -2.07
C PHE A 382 16.89 -32.36 -1.44
N LYS A 383 16.25 -32.77 -0.33
CA LYS A 383 16.59 -34.00 0.42
C LYS A 383 18.10 -34.12 0.65
N LEU A 384 18.70 -33.03 1.11
CA LEU A 384 20.15 -32.96 1.33
C LEU A 384 20.54 -33.95 2.44
N ASP A 385 21.46 -34.85 2.11
CA ASP A 385 22.01 -35.80 3.06
C ASP A 385 23.08 -35.14 3.93
N ARG A 386 22.87 -35.13 5.25
CA ARG A 386 23.83 -34.58 6.22
C ARG A 386 25.17 -35.32 6.21
N ASP A 387 25.25 -36.54 5.69
CA ASP A 387 26.50 -37.29 5.48
C ASP A 387 27.16 -37.03 4.11
N GLY A 388 26.54 -36.16 3.29
CA GLY A 388 27.06 -35.65 2.03
C GLY A 388 26.62 -36.44 0.78
N GLY A 389 25.84 -37.51 0.97
CA GLY A 389 25.32 -38.34 -0.11
C GLY A 389 26.39 -38.96 -1.01
N GLU A 390 25.95 -39.55 -2.11
CA GLU A 390 26.84 -40.11 -3.13
C GLU A 390 27.57 -39.02 -3.92
N LEU A 391 28.79 -39.33 -4.37
CA LEU A 391 29.56 -38.44 -5.23
C LEU A 391 28.93 -38.43 -6.62
N GLN A 392 28.36 -37.29 -7.01
CA GLN A 392 27.89 -37.10 -8.39
C GLN A 392 29.10 -37.05 -9.31
N VAL A 393 29.27 -38.13 -10.08
CA VAL A 393 30.27 -38.20 -11.14
C VAL A 393 29.59 -37.66 -12.37
N ASP A 394 29.90 -36.41 -12.74
CA ASP A 394 29.63 -35.98 -14.10
C ASP A 394 30.51 -36.86 -14.98
N GLU A 395 29.92 -37.79 -15.74
CA GLU A 395 30.63 -38.43 -16.84
C GLU A 395 30.96 -37.30 -17.81
N ASP A 396 32.24 -36.92 -17.87
CA ASP A 396 32.74 -36.09 -18.96
C ASP A 396 32.44 -36.89 -20.22
N VAL A 397 31.38 -36.51 -20.94
CA VAL A 397 31.15 -36.99 -22.30
C VAL A 397 32.32 -36.45 -23.09
N ASP A 398 33.29 -37.32 -23.35
CA ASP A 398 34.42 -37.08 -24.21
C ASP A 398 33.85 -36.89 -25.62
N TYR A 399 33.46 -35.66 -25.93
CA TYR A 399 33.40 -35.19 -27.30
C TYR A 399 34.86 -35.11 -27.74
N GLY A 400 35.44 -36.27 -28.05
CA GLY A 400 36.78 -36.32 -28.61
C GLY A 400 36.85 -35.34 -29.77
N ASP A 401 38.00 -34.71 -29.92
CA ASP A 401 38.40 -34.13 -31.21
C ASP A 401 38.48 -35.28 -32.20
N ASP A 402 37.31 -35.72 -32.68
CA ASP A 402 37.18 -36.61 -33.80
C ASP A 402 37.35 -35.71 -35.03
N ASP A 403 38.59 -35.58 -35.47
CA ASP A 403 39.02 -35.00 -36.76
C ASP A 403 38.42 -35.79 -37.97
N THR A 404 37.32 -36.52 -37.77
CA THR A 404 36.57 -37.27 -38.78
C THR A 404 35.37 -36.47 -39.35
N LEU A 405 35.03 -35.30 -38.77
CA LEU A 405 33.94 -34.44 -39.26
C LEU A 405 34.24 -33.70 -40.58
N PHE A 406 35.43 -33.87 -41.17
CA PHE A 406 35.76 -33.26 -42.47
C PHE A 406 35.50 -34.18 -43.68
N GLU A 407 35.22 -35.48 -43.48
CA GLU A 407 34.86 -36.38 -44.59
C GLU A 407 33.35 -36.47 -44.85
N GLU A 408 32.49 -36.22 -43.86
CA GLU A 408 31.03 -36.34 -44.03
C GLU A 408 30.38 -35.08 -44.66
N LEU A 409 31.10 -33.95 -44.72
CA LEU A 409 30.61 -32.72 -45.36
C LEU A 409 30.81 -32.67 -46.88
N VAL A 410 31.52 -33.64 -47.45
CA VAL A 410 31.80 -33.73 -48.90
C VAL A 410 30.73 -34.57 -49.63
N GLU A 411 29.95 -35.41 -48.93
CA GLU A 411 28.91 -36.25 -49.55
C GLU A 411 27.50 -35.64 -49.58
N LEU A 412 27.26 -34.51 -48.90
CA LEU A 412 25.94 -33.85 -48.89
C LEU A 412 25.76 -32.75 -49.95
N GLN A 413 26.73 -32.56 -50.85
CA GLN A 413 26.66 -31.54 -51.90
C GLN A 413 26.04 -32.03 -53.22
N ASP A 414 25.71 -33.32 -53.35
CA ASP A 414 25.22 -33.90 -54.61
C ASP A 414 23.71 -34.26 -54.64
N SER A 415 22.96 -33.95 -53.57
CA SER A 415 21.52 -34.27 -53.49
C SER A 415 20.57 -33.06 -53.40
N VAL A 416 21.04 -31.83 -53.63
CA VAL A 416 20.21 -30.60 -53.59
C VAL A 416 19.89 -30.03 -55.00
N ILE A 417 20.03 -30.84 -56.05
CA ILE A 417 19.56 -30.47 -57.40
C ILE A 417 18.53 -31.50 -57.88
N THR A 418 17.36 -31.50 -57.26
CA THR A 418 16.09 -31.94 -57.87
C THR A 418 14.95 -31.72 -56.88
N THR A 419 14.30 -30.56 -56.98
CA THR A 419 12.87 -30.30 -56.74
C THR A 419 12.69 -28.82 -56.39
N VAL A 420 12.96 -27.95 -57.36
CA VAL A 420 12.48 -26.55 -57.35
C VAL A 420 11.64 -26.34 -58.60
N ASP A 421 10.60 -27.14 -58.74
CA ASP A 421 9.52 -26.86 -59.68
C ASP A 421 8.24 -27.50 -59.14
N SER A 422 7.47 -26.71 -58.38
CA SER A 422 6.01 -26.83 -58.14
C SER A 422 5.58 -26.05 -56.89
N LEU A 423 5.83 -24.74 -56.85
CA LEU A 423 5.13 -23.84 -55.93
C LEU A 423 4.71 -22.56 -56.67
N LYS A 424 3.64 -22.69 -57.46
CA LYS A 424 2.74 -21.60 -57.82
C LYS A 424 1.30 -22.05 -57.65
N THR A 425 0.50 -21.17 -57.05
CA THR A 425 -0.97 -21.15 -56.99
C THR A 425 -1.59 -21.88 -55.78
N THR A 426 -2.05 -21.13 -54.77
CA THR A 426 -3.46 -20.72 -54.61
C THR A 426 -3.68 -20.13 -53.22
N ILE A 427 -4.15 -18.88 -53.18
CA ILE A 427 -4.76 -18.20 -52.03
C ILE A 427 -6.27 -18.46 -52.12
N ALA A 428 -6.89 -19.03 -51.08
CA ALA A 428 -8.32 -18.85 -50.76
C ALA A 428 -8.72 -19.51 -49.43
N LEU A 429 -9.24 -18.68 -48.52
CA LEU A 429 -10.46 -18.83 -47.70
C LEU A 429 -10.76 -20.16 -46.97
N GLU A 430 -10.93 -20.10 -45.64
CA GLU A 430 -12.18 -20.52 -44.96
C GLU A 430 -12.18 -20.11 -43.47
N GLU A 431 -12.96 -19.08 -43.14
CA GLU A 431 -13.64 -18.89 -41.85
C GLU A 431 -14.93 -19.71 -41.88
N LYS A 432 -15.29 -20.37 -40.78
CA LYS A 432 -16.60 -21.03 -40.66
C LYS A 432 -17.25 -20.75 -39.30
N GLU A 433 -18.33 -19.98 -39.37
CA GLU A 433 -19.31 -19.72 -38.33
C GLU A 433 -20.14 -20.96 -37.98
N LEU A 434 -20.63 -20.98 -36.73
CA LEU A 434 -21.69 -21.84 -36.23
C LEU A 434 -22.95 -20.98 -36.03
N ILE A 435 -24.06 -21.37 -36.67
CA ILE A 435 -25.42 -20.86 -36.43
C ILE A 435 -26.30 -22.04 -36.06
N GLU A 436 -26.95 -21.95 -34.89
CA GLU A 436 -28.10 -22.75 -34.48
C GLU A 436 -29.36 -21.90 -34.66
N THR A 437 -30.36 -22.46 -35.33
CA THR A 437 -31.67 -21.86 -35.64
C THR A 437 -32.76 -22.40 -34.71
N GLU A 438 -33.59 -21.53 -34.14
CA GLU A 438 -34.94 -21.89 -33.67
C GLU A 438 -36.00 -20.98 -34.32
N ASP A 439 -37.04 -21.63 -34.86
CA ASP A 439 -38.17 -21.06 -35.60
C ASP A 439 -39.26 -20.43 -34.70
N PRO A 440 -40.02 -19.43 -35.21
CA PRO A 440 -41.10 -18.76 -34.48
C PRO A 440 -42.48 -19.39 -34.78
N LYS A 441 -43.37 -19.46 -33.76
CA LYS A 441 -44.79 -19.75 -33.97
C LYS A 441 -45.74 -18.76 -33.30
N SER A 442 -46.55 -18.16 -34.16
CA SER A 442 -47.98 -17.81 -34.07
C SER A 442 -48.46 -16.74 -33.06
N ILE A 443 -48.78 -15.59 -33.64
CA ILE A 443 -49.67 -14.55 -33.11
C ILE A 443 -51.12 -14.96 -33.42
N THR A 444 -52.02 -14.89 -32.43
CA THR A 444 -53.48 -14.93 -32.64
C THR A 444 -54.08 -13.61 -32.16
N LEU A 445 -54.82 -12.96 -33.05
CA LEU A 445 -55.61 -11.74 -32.83
C LEU A 445 -56.99 -12.11 -32.27
N THR A 446 -57.45 -11.39 -31.24
CA THR A 446 -58.87 -11.30 -30.89
C THR A 446 -59.23 -9.89 -30.40
N GLU A 447 -60.51 -9.56 -30.61
CA GLU A 447 -61.08 -8.26 -30.95
C GLU A 447 -61.25 -7.21 -29.82
N LYS A 448 -61.42 -5.96 -30.25
CA LYS A 448 -61.75 -4.76 -29.46
C LYS A 448 -63.23 -4.69 -29.04
N LYS A 449 -63.50 -4.20 -27.82
CA LYS A 449 -64.60 -3.27 -27.44
C LYS A 449 -64.44 -2.74 -25.99
N PRO A 450 -65.11 -1.63 -25.59
CA PRO A 450 -64.71 -0.23 -25.73
C PRO A 450 -64.20 0.43 -24.43
N ILE A 451 -63.68 1.65 -24.61
CA ILE A 451 -62.99 2.53 -23.64
C ILE A 451 -63.95 3.08 -22.56
N SER A 452 -63.49 3.11 -21.31
CA SER A 452 -64.04 3.89 -20.19
C SER A 452 -62.93 4.73 -19.52
N PRO A 453 -63.21 5.92 -18.95
CA PRO A 453 -62.23 6.99 -18.84
C PRO A 453 -61.22 6.84 -17.68
N ARG A 454 -59.94 6.99 -18.06
CA ARG A 454 -58.73 7.44 -17.34
C ARG A 454 -58.86 7.71 -15.83
N ASN A 455 -58.43 6.75 -15.01
CA ASN A 455 -58.09 6.96 -13.60
C ASN A 455 -56.67 7.56 -13.47
N ARG A 456 -56.52 8.51 -12.53
CA ARG A 456 -55.27 9.19 -12.15
C ARG A 456 -54.17 8.16 -11.78
N PRO A 457 -52.88 8.46 -12.00
CA PRO A 457 -51.81 7.58 -11.54
C PRO A 457 -51.87 7.48 -10.02
N ARG A 458 -52.12 6.26 -9.51
CA ARG A 458 -52.00 5.91 -8.09
C ARG A 458 -50.55 6.12 -7.68
N SER A 459 -50.35 6.93 -6.65
CA SER A 459 -49.14 6.99 -5.85
C SER A 459 -48.71 5.58 -5.43
N ILE A 460 -47.43 5.26 -5.63
CA ILE A 460 -46.80 4.06 -5.08
C ILE A 460 -46.98 4.10 -3.55
N PRO A 461 -47.66 3.14 -2.91
CA PRO A 461 -47.77 3.10 -1.46
C PRO A 461 -46.45 2.57 -0.90
N VAL A 462 -45.56 3.46 -0.47
CA VAL A 462 -44.44 3.07 0.40
C VAL A 462 -45.04 2.75 1.76
N GLN A 463 -44.92 1.49 2.19
CA GLN A 463 -45.55 0.97 3.40
C GLN A 463 -45.02 1.69 4.65
N GLU A 464 -45.92 2.35 5.39
CA GLU A 464 -45.69 3.08 6.64
C GLU A 464 -44.87 2.27 7.67
N THR A 465 -45.04 0.94 7.68
CA THR A 465 -44.38 -0.01 8.58
C THR A 465 -42.88 -0.19 8.35
N GLU A 466 -42.34 0.01 7.14
CA GLU A 466 -40.89 -0.05 6.89
C GLU A 466 -40.19 1.26 7.30
N ILE A 467 -40.90 2.39 7.17
CA ILE A 467 -40.39 3.70 7.55
C ILE A 467 -40.23 3.75 9.08
N GLU A 468 -41.19 3.28 9.86
CA GLU A 468 -41.07 3.24 11.33
C GLU A 468 -39.92 2.35 11.83
N LYS A 469 -39.73 1.17 11.21
CA LYS A 469 -38.63 0.26 11.56
C LYS A 469 -37.27 0.89 11.26
N THR A 470 -37.13 1.50 10.07
CA THR A 470 -35.88 2.18 9.69
C THR A 470 -35.62 3.44 10.53
N LEU A 471 -36.65 4.19 10.91
CA LEU A 471 -36.51 5.35 11.81
C LEU A 471 -36.04 4.96 13.21
N ARG A 472 -36.55 3.87 13.80
CA ARG A 472 -36.09 3.37 15.11
C ARG A 472 -34.63 2.92 15.04
N GLN A 473 -34.26 2.20 13.99
CA GLN A 473 -32.88 1.77 13.74
C GLN A 473 -31.95 2.98 13.58
N ASP A 474 -32.36 4.00 12.81
CA ASP A 474 -31.59 5.22 12.61
C ASP A 474 -31.41 6.01 13.92
N SER A 475 -32.43 6.04 14.80
CA SER A 475 -32.34 6.69 16.11
C SER A 475 -31.34 5.98 17.04
N LEU A 476 -31.35 4.65 17.09
CA LEU A 476 -30.40 3.88 17.90
C LEU A 476 -28.97 4.02 17.39
N LEU A 477 -28.79 3.96 16.07
CA LEU A 477 -27.48 4.15 15.45
C LEU A 477 -26.92 5.55 15.71
N ARG A 478 -27.75 6.60 15.72
CA ARG A 478 -27.31 7.95 16.11
C ARG A 478 -26.85 8.02 17.56
N GLN A 479 -27.52 7.32 18.47
CA GLN A 479 -27.11 7.27 19.88
C GLN A 479 -25.78 6.55 20.07
N GLN A 480 -25.47 5.57 19.22
CA GLN A 480 -24.23 4.79 19.27
C GLN A 480 -23.13 5.34 18.34
N ALA A 481 -23.45 6.34 17.50
CA ALA A 481 -22.52 6.90 16.53
C ALA A 481 -21.46 7.76 17.23
N VAL A 482 -20.27 7.21 17.38
CA VAL A 482 -19.08 7.97 17.78
C VAL A 482 -18.46 8.56 16.52
N ILE A 483 -18.54 9.89 16.36
CA ILE A 483 -17.78 10.60 15.34
C ILE A 483 -16.31 10.55 15.76
N PRO A 484 -15.37 10.20 14.87
CA PRO A 484 -13.96 10.23 15.22
C PRO A 484 -13.50 11.68 15.49
N ILE A 485 -12.64 11.88 16.48
CA ILE A 485 -12.16 13.21 16.91
C ILE A 485 -10.81 13.58 16.24
N GLY A 486 -10.22 12.64 15.50
CA GLY A 486 -8.88 12.77 14.91
C GLY A 486 -7.76 12.61 15.94
N GLY A 487 -6.54 12.37 15.46
CA GLY A 487 -5.36 12.16 16.30
C GLY A 487 -5.14 10.74 16.83
N GLU A 488 -6.15 9.86 16.77
CA GLU A 488 -6.02 8.47 17.23
C GLU A 488 -5.23 7.57 16.26
N VAL A 489 -5.12 7.98 14.99
CA VAL A 489 -4.48 7.21 13.90
C VAL A 489 -3.04 6.83 14.22
N ASP A 490 -2.24 7.80 14.64
CA ASP A 490 -0.81 7.57 14.88
C ASP A 490 -0.58 6.71 16.13
N SER A 491 -1.46 6.82 17.13
CA SER A 491 -1.45 5.96 18.31
C SER A 491 -1.79 4.51 17.95
N LEU A 492 -2.86 4.28 17.17
CA LEU A 492 -3.23 2.94 16.71
C LEU A 492 -2.12 2.30 15.85
N MET A 493 -1.54 3.09 14.95
CA MET A 493 -0.47 2.61 14.08
C MET A 493 0.80 2.28 14.88
N SER A 494 1.17 3.12 15.86
CA SER A 494 2.34 2.86 16.72
C SER A 494 2.14 1.67 17.64
N GLN A 495 0.93 1.44 18.15
CA GLN A 495 0.58 0.22 18.90
C GLN A 495 0.70 -1.02 18.01
N ALA A 496 0.11 -1.01 16.81
CA ALA A 496 0.23 -2.11 15.86
C ALA A 496 1.70 -2.40 15.50
N MET A 497 2.48 -1.35 15.26
CA MET A 497 3.92 -1.45 15.00
C MET A 497 4.66 -2.08 16.19
N THR A 498 4.32 -1.69 17.42
CA THR A 498 4.92 -2.26 18.64
C THR A 498 4.61 -3.75 18.74
N VAL A 499 3.37 -4.17 18.47
CA VAL A 499 2.96 -5.58 18.48
C VAL A 499 3.67 -6.38 17.39
N ALA A 500 3.87 -5.81 16.21
CA ALA A 500 4.62 -6.45 15.13
C ALA A 500 6.13 -6.54 15.45
N GLN A 501 6.65 -5.62 16.27
CA GLN A 501 8.05 -5.57 16.68
C GLN A 501 8.36 -6.50 17.86
N THR A 502 7.35 -6.92 18.63
CA THR A 502 7.55 -7.87 19.73
C THR A 502 7.61 -9.31 19.20
N PRO A 503 8.66 -10.08 19.53
CA PRO A 503 8.75 -11.47 19.14
C PRO A 503 7.69 -12.32 19.86
N ASP A 504 7.16 -13.33 19.18
CA ASP A 504 6.15 -14.21 19.75
C ASP A 504 6.73 -15.08 20.86
N THR A 505 6.33 -14.82 22.11
CA THR A 505 6.70 -15.67 23.26
C THR A 505 5.94 -17.00 23.28
N THR A 506 4.99 -17.21 22.36
CA THR A 506 4.11 -18.38 22.33
C THR A 506 4.03 -18.91 20.91
N PHE A 507 4.86 -19.91 20.60
CA PHE A 507 4.80 -20.67 19.34
C PHE A 507 3.58 -21.61 19.40
N ASN A 508 2.38 -21.09 19.12
CA ASN A 508 1.19 -21.93 18.98
C ASN A 508 1.08 -22.37 17.52
N LEU A 509 1.62 -23.54 17.21
CA LEU A 509 1.26 -24.28 16.01
C LEU A 509 -0.25 -24.58 16.07
N PRO A 510 -1.03 -24.28 15.01
CA PRO A 510 -2.35 -24.85 14.87
C PRO A 510 -2.19 -26.38 14.74
N LYS A 511 -2.43 -27.10 15.84
CA LYS A 511 -2.61 -28.55 15.84
C LYS A 511 -4.04 -28.85 15.41
N ASP A 512 -4.40 -28.56 14.17
CA ASP A 512 -5.61 -29.13 13.59
C ASP A 512 -5.37 -29.42 12.10
N SER A 513 -5.20 -30.70 11.81
CA SER A 513 -5.07 -31.29 10.48
C SER A 513 -6.46 -31.50 9.87
N VAL A 514 -7.26 -30.44 9.83
CA VAL A 514 -8.59 -30.47 9.24
C VAL A 514 -8.71 -29.24 8.35
N HIS A 515 -8.61 -29.49 7.03
CA HIS A 515 -8.65 -28.54 5.90
C HIS A 515 -7.30 -27.94 5.45
N LEU A 516 -6.36 -28.79 5.01
CA LEU A 516 -5.21 -28.34 4.18
C LEU A 516 -5.67 -27.59 2.91
N ASP A 517 -6.86 -27.89 2.38
CA ASP A 517 -7.40 -27.25 1.17
C ASP A 517 -7.71 -25.75 1.34
N THR A 518 -7.96 -25.30 2.57
CA THR A 518 -8.18 -23.87 2.88
C THR A 518 -6.93 -23.20 3.47
N ALA A 519 -5.88 -23.96 3.76
CA ALA A 519 -4.64 -23.41 4.27
C ALA A 519 -3.99 -22.51 3.21
N GLN A 520 -3.64 -21.29 3.61
CA GLN A 520 -2.93 -20.33 2.76
C GLN A 520 -1.48 -20.23 3.20
N THR A 521 -0.59 -20.01 2.24
CA THR A 521 0.80 -19.66 2.48
C THR A 521 1.17 -18.41 1.71
N ARG A 522 2.13 -17.64 2.23
CA ARG A 522 2.58 -16.40 1.61
C ARG A 522 3.89 -16.64 0.88
N ILE A 523 3.99 -16.06 -0.30
CA ILE A 523 5.23 -15.94 -1.05
C ILE A 523 5.68 -14.48 -1.05
N VAL A 524 6.98 -14.28 -1.01
CA VAL A 524 7.61 -12.96 -1.14
C VAL A 524 8.61 -13.03 -2.29
N LYS A 525 8.54 -12.06 -3.20
CA LYS A 525 9.45 -11.89 -4.31
C LYS A 525 10.03 -10.50 -4.23
N ALA A 526 11.35 -10.42 -4.25
CA ALA A 526 12.08 -9.17 -4.30
C ALA A 526 12.81 -9.12 -5.64
N TYR A 527 12.46 -8.15 -6.47
CA TYR A 527 13.00 -8.00 -7.82
C TYR A 527 14.00 -6.86 -7.87
N TYR A 528 15.18 -7.17 -8.41
CA TYR A 528 16.29 -6.27 -8.69
C TYR A 528 16.88 -5.58 -7.46
N ASN A 529 18.22 -5.48 -7.46
CA ASN A 529 19.01 -4.77 -6.46
C ASN A 529 18.66 -5.16 -5.01
N VAL A 530 18.43 -6.45 -4.78
CA VAL A 530 18.04 -6.94 -3.45
C VAL A 530 19.20 -6.74 -2.48
N ARG A 531 18.89 -6.14 -1.33
CA ARG A 531 19.80 -6.07 -0.17
C ARG A 531 19.09 -6.60 1.06
N MET A 532 19.80 -7.39 1.84
CA MET A 532 19.34 -7.99 3.08
C MET A 532 20.35 -7.70 4.18
N PHE A 533 19.84 -7.38 5.36
CA PHE A 533 20.64 -7.15 6.55
C PHE A 533 20.00 -7.82 7.77
N LYS A 534 20.81 -8.61 8.47
CA LYS A 534 20.60 -9.18 9.80
C LYS A 534 21.90 -9.01 10.57
N SER A 535 21.89 -9.04 11.91
CA SER A 535 23.09 -8.79 12.71
C SER A 535 24.30 -9.70 12.38
N ASP A 536 24.04 -10.96 12.05
CA ASP A 536 25.04 -12.02 11.76
C ASP A 536 25.15 -12.38 10.27
N LEU A 537 24.22 -11.91 9.42
CA LEU A 537 24.14 -12.25 8.01
C LEU A 537 23.72 -11.06 7.17
N GLN A 538 24.46 -10.79 6.10
CA GLN A 538 24.11 -9.77 5.11
C GLN A 538 24.16 -10.36 3.72
N ALA A 539 23.29 -9.91 2.82
CA ALA A 539 23.26 -10.43 1.46
C ALA A 539 22.94 -9.33 0.44
N VAL A 540 23.46 -9.51 -0.77
CA VAL A 540 23.02 -8.80 -1.97
C VAL A 540 22.77 -9.81 -3.08
N ALA A 541 21.78 -9.54 -3.92
CA ALA A 541 21.46 -10.37 -5.08
C ALA A 541 20.77 -9.53 -6.15
N ASP A 542 20.65 -10.07 -7.36
CA ASP A 542 19.72 -9.49 -8.33
C ASP A 542 18.29 -9.64 -7.83
N SER A 543 17.87 -10.87 -7.53
CA SER A 543 16.49 -11.17 -7.13
C SER A 543 16.45 -12.21 -6.01
N VAL A 544 15.42 -12.14 -5.17
CA VAL A 544 15.19 -13.09 -4.07
C VAL A 544 13.75 -13.58 -4.09
N TYR A 545 13.59 -14.88 -3.92
CA TYR A 545 12.31 -15.52 -3.65
C TYR A 545 12.34 -16.12 -2.25
N TYR A 546 11.31 -15.85 -1.46
CA TYR A 546 11.10 -16.50 -0.16
C TYR A 546 9.73 -17.19 -0.15
N GLY A 547 9.77 -18.49 0.14
CA GLY A 547 8.59 -19.31 0.34
C GLY A 547 8.37 -19.62 1.81
N MET A 548 7.22 -19.22 2.37
CA MET A 548 6.95 -19.50 3.79
C MET A 548 6.66 -20.98 4.05
N ALA A 549 6.05 -21.68 3.10
CA ALA A 549 5.71 -23.10 3.25
C ALA A 549 6.94 -24.03 3.33
N ASP A 550 8.04 -23.72 2.61
CA ASP A 550 9.30 -24.46 2.70
C ASP A 550 10.39 -23.72 3.49
N SER A 551 10.09 -22.52 3.99
CA SER A 551 11.01 -21.65 4.75
C SER A 551 12.35 -21.43 4.03
N MET A 552 12.31 -21.30 2.71
CA MET A 552 13.48 -21.29 1.84
C MET A 552 13.67 -19.92 1.19
N PHE A 553 14.84 -19.30 1.42
CA PHE A 553 15.33 -18.21 0.60
C PHE A 553 16.03 -18.76 -0.63
N ARG A 554 15.74 -18.15 -1.78
CA ARG A 554 16.35 -18.47 -3.07
C ARG A 554 16.91 -17.15 -3.57
N PHE A 555 18.22 -17.03 -3.57
CA PHE A 555 18.93 -15.86 -4.06
C PHE A 555 19.44 -16.15 -5.48
N MET A 556 19.11 -15.29 -6.43
CA MET A 556 19.40 -15.47 -7.85
C MET A 556 20.16 -14.27 -8.41
N GLY A 557 20.89 -14.51 -9.51
CA GLY A 557 21.64 -13.47 -10.23
C GLY A 557 22.91 -13.07 -9.48
N ASN A 558 23.80 -14.04 -9.30
CA ASN A 558 25.12 -13.87 -8.68
C ASN A 558 25.04 -13.29 -7.24
N PRO A 559 24.29 -13.93 -6.33
CA PRO A 559 24.22 -13.49 -4.96
C PRO A 559 25.58 -13.50 -4.26
N MET A 560 25.72 -12.56 -3.33
CA MET A 560 26.87 -12.43 -2.45
C MET A 560 26.39 -12.27 -1.02
N ILE A 561 26.83 -13.17 -0.14
CA ILE A 561 26.43 -13.25 1.25
C ILE A 561 27.66 -13.07 2.12
N TRP A 562 27.54 -12.30 3.20
CA TRP A 562 28.57 -12.16 4.22
C TRP A 562 28.06 -12.69 5.55
N ALA A 563 28.78 -13.65 6.12
CA ALA A 563 28.50 -14.25 7.41
C ALA A 563 29.82 -14.67 8.07
N GLU A 564 29.96 -14.44 9.38
CA GLU A 564 31.15 -14.83 10.17
C GLU A 564 32.51 -14.42 9.55
N GLY A 565 32.58 -13.23 8.94
CA GLY A 565 33.80 -12.74 8.30
C GLY A 565 34.12 -13.38 6.94
N SER A 566 33.30 -14.32 6.49
CA SER A 566 33.41 -14.95 5.18
C SER A 566 32.46 -14.31 4.17
N GLN A 567 32.91 -14.21 2.92
CA GLN A 567 32.11 -13.86 1.76
C GLN A 567 31.81 -15.12 0.95
N ILE A 568 30.55 -15.31 0.63
CA ILE A 568 30.02 -16.48 -0.07
C ILE A 568 29.37 -15.98 -1.36
N SER A 569 29.70 -16.61 -2.50
CA SER A 569 29.10 -16.29 -3.79
C SER A 569 28.84 -17.54 -4.62
N SER A 570 27.84 -17.48 -5.49
CA SER A 570 27.45 -18.54 -6.41
C SER A 570 26.53 -17.96 -7.48
N ASP A 571 26.18 -18.71 -8.52
CA ASP A 571 25.16 -18.27 -9.50
C ASP A 571 23.76 -18.24 -8.84
N THR A 572 23.48 -19.22 -7.98
CA THR A 572 22.24 -19.32 -7.19
C THR A 572 22.51 -19.91 -5.81
N ILE A 573 21.90 -19.34 -4.76
CA ILE A 573 22.01 -19.82 -3.39
C ILE A 573 20.62 -20.13 -2.85
N TYR A 574 20.42 -21.36 -2.39
CA TYR A 574 19.27 -21.79 -1.60
C TYR A 574 19.66 -21.83 -0.14
N MET A 575 18.80 -21.29 0.72
CA MET A 575 19.05 -21.20 2.16
C MET A 575 17.78 -21.53 2.91
N GLN A 576 17.79 -22.62 3.67
CA GLN A 576 16.62 -23.12 4.39
C GLN A 576 16.68 -22.77 5.87
N LEU A 577 15.53 -22.31 6.38
CA LEU A 577 15.31 -22.09 7.80
C LEU A 577 14.47 -23.22 8.40
N VAL A 578 14.84 -23.67 9.60
CA VAL A 578 14.06 -24.57 10.44
C VAL A 578 13.90 -23.90 11.80
N GLN A 579 12.66 -23.71 12.26
CA GLN A 579 12.36 -23.02 13.53
C GLN A 579 13.03 -21.64 13.62
N GLN A 580 12.99 -20.86 12.53
CA GLN A 580 13.62 -19.54 12.40
C GLN A 580 15.16 -19.54 12.51
N ARG A 581 15.82 -20.71 12.45
CA ARG A 581 17.28 -20.85 12.47
C ARG A 581 17.78 -21.41 11.15
N LEU A 582 19.00 -21.06 10.77
CA LEU A 582 19.64 -21.58 9.57
C LEU A 582 19.93 -23.07 9.76
N ASP A 583 19.44 -23.92 8.85
CA ASP A 583 19.66 -25.38 8.90
C ASP A 583 20.62 -25.83 7.80
N ASN A 584 20.37 -25.41 6.56
CA ASN A 584 21.19 -25.78 5.42
C ASN A 584 21.26 -24.68 4.36
N ALA A 585 22.33 -24.70 3.58
CA ALA A 585 22.49 -23.85 2.41
C ALA A 585 23.10 -24.67 1.26
N LEU A 586 22.60 -24.42 0.06
CA LEU A 586 23.05 -25.05 -1.17
C LEU A 586 23.42 -23.96 -2.17
N LEU A 587 24.71 -23.90 -2.52
CA LEU A 587 25.28 -22.99 -3.50
C LEU A 587 25.45 -23.76 -4.80
N VAL A 588 24.83 -23.29 -5.88
CA VAL A 588 24.80 -23.95 -7.19
C VAL A 588 25.43 -23.05 -8.25
N GLY A 589 26.44 -23.58 -8.93
CA GLY A 589 27.14 -22.88 -10.01
C GLY A 589 28.19 -21.91 -9.45
N ASN A 590 29.45 -22.09 -9.87
CA ASN A 590 30.59 -21.24 -9.49
C ASN A 590 30.65 -20.91 -7.99
N ALA A 591 30.38 -21.92 -7.14
CA ALA A 591 30.30 -21.73 -5.71
C ALA A 591 31.67 -21.40 -5.12
N PHE A 592 31.74 -20.31 -4.37
CA PHE A 592 32.98 -19.75 -3.85
C PHE A 592 32.77 -19.23 -2.43
N MET A 593 33.69 -19.55 -1.53
CA MET A 593 33.76 -19.02 -0.18
C MET A 593 35.15 -18.43 0.05
N VAL A 594 35.18 -17.20 0.54
CA VAL A 594 36.41 -16.41 0.76
C VAL A 594 36.43 -15.86 2.17
N ASN A 595 37.57 -15.97 2.85
CA ASN A 595 37.79 -15.34 4.14
C ASN A 595 39.16 -14.64 4.16
N ALA A 596 39.22 -13.41 4.68
CA ALA A 596 40.46 -12.66 4.79
C ALA A 596 41.32 -13.18 5.95
N VAL A 597 42.59 -13.44 5.66
CA VAL A 597 43.55 -13.93 6.66
C VAL A 597 44.09 -12.73 7.44
N GLN A 598 43.55 -12.53 8.65
CA GLN A 598 43.82 -11.34 9.46
C GLN A 598 43.46 -10.04 8.70
N ASP A 599 44.10 -8.92 9.03
CA ASP A 599 43.99 -7.64 8.30
C ASP A 599 44.90 -7.59 7.06
N SER A 600 45.35 -8.74 6.55
CA SER A 600 46.23 -8.82 5.40
C SER A 600 45.47 -8.89 4.07
N VAL A 601 46.19 -8.69 2.97
CA VAL A 601 45.65 -8.82 1.60
C VAL A 601 45.62 -10.29 1.13
N LYS A 602 45.68 -11.25 2.05
CA LYS A 602 45.69 -12.69 1.77
C LYS A 602 44.35 -13.32 2.11
N PHE A 603 43.93 -14.30 1.31
CA PHE A 603 42.58 -14.84 1.38
C PHE A 603 42.58 -16.37 1.36
N ASN A 604 41.91 -16.96 2.35
CA ASN A 604 41.49 -18.34 2.30
C ASN A 604 40.34 -18.45 1.29
N GLN A 605 40.43 -19.42 0.39
CA GLN A 605 39.54 -19.58 -0.75
C GLN A 605 39.11 -21.03 -0.88
N LEU A 606 37.82 -21.25 -1.03
CA LEU A 606 37.23 -22.56 -1.24
C LEU A 606 36.26 -22.48 -2.41
N LYS A 607 36.46 -23.32 -3.42
CA LYS A 607 35.77 -23.28 -4.70
C LYS A 607 35.25 -24.66 -5.09
N GLY A 608 34.08 -24.71 -5.71
CA GLY A 608 33.58 -25.89 -6.41
C GLY A 608 32.43 -25.55 -7.37
N ARG A 609 31.94 -26.54 -8.13
CA ARG A 609 30.70 -26.39 -8.92
C ARG A 609 29.48 -26.24 -8.01
N LYS A 610 29.50 -26.90 -6.85
CA LYS A 610 28.43 -26.91 -5.85
C LYS A 610 29.01 -26.96 -4.44
N ILE A 611 28.45 -26.19 -3.52
CA ILE A 611 28.79 -26.28 -2.09
C ILE A 611 27.50 -26.53 -1.30
N THR A 612 27.50 -27.56 -0.46
CA THR A 612 26.41 -27.87 0.48
C THR A 612 26.91 -27.65 1.89
N ALA A 613 26.26 -26.74 2.63
CA ALA A 613 26.58 -26.41 4.01
C ALA A 613 25.43 -26.83 4.93
N PHE A 614 25.77 -27.45 6.06
CA PHE A 614 24.84 -27.75 7.15
C PHE A 614 25.24 -26.99 8.38
N PHE A 615 24.24 -26.49 9.10
CA PHE A 615 24.41 -25.64 10.25
C PHE A 615 23.89 -26.34 11.50
N ALA A 616 24.56 -26.06 12.63
CA ALA A 616 24.13 -26.41 13.98
C ALA A 616 24.42 -25.23 14.90
N ASN A 617 23.41 -24.78 15.67
CA ASN A 617 23.54 -23.64 16.56
C ASN A 617 24.12 -22.39 15.88
N ASN A 618 23.63 -22.05 14.68
CA ASN A 618 24.09 -20.95 13.82
C ASN A 618 25.57 -21.01 13.36
N ASN A 619 26.31 -22.09 13.65
CA ASN A 619 27.66 -22.32 13.11
C ASN A 619 27.61 -23.40 12.02
N ILE A 620 28.59 -23.39 11.11
CA ILE A 620 28.75 -24.47 10.13
C ILE A 620 29.18 -25.73 10.88
N ASP A 621 28.42 -26.81 10.74
CA ASP A 621 28.73 -28.15 11.26
C ASP A 621 29.44 -28.99 10.19
N ARG A 622 28.95 -28.94 8.95
CA ARG A 622 29.48 -29.73 7.83
C ARG A 622 29.44 -28.94 6.53
N LEU A 623 30.46 -29.18 5.71
CA LEU A 623 30.59 -28.60 4.38
C LEU A 623 31.01 -29.67 3.38
N PHE A 624 30.32 -29.71 2.25
CA PHE A 624 30.64 -30.57 1.11
C PHE A 624 30.85 -29.69 -0.12
N VAL A 625 32.04 -29.76 -0.70
CA VAL A 625 32.41 -29.04 -1.92
C VAL A 625 32.54 -30.05 -3.04
N ASP A 626 31.73 -29.90 -4.07
CA ASP A 626 31.56 -30.86 -5.16
C ASP A 626 31.94 -30.27 -6.51
N GLY A 627 32.58 -31.09 -7.33
CA GLY A 627 32.90 -30.80 -8.73
C GLY A 627 34.07 -29.83 -8.85
N ASN A 628 35.24 -30.38 -9.20
CA ASN A 628 36.51 -29.64 -9.25
C ASN A 628 36.71 -28.81 -7.98
N ALA A 629 36.61 -29.47 -6.83
CA ALA A 629 36.75 -28.84 -5.53
C ALA A 629 38.22 -28.41 -5.35
N GLU A 630 38.43 -27.12 -5.10
CA GLU A 630 39.73 -26.54 -4.85
C GLU A 630 39.69 -25.75 -3.53
N ASN A 631 40.69 -25.95 -2.69
CA ASN A 631 40.85 -25.24 -1.42
C ASN A 631 42.25 -24.65 -1.34
N LEU A 632 42.34 -23.38 -0.97
CA LEU A 632 43.58 -22.64 -0.79
C LEU A 632 43.52 -21.93 0.56
N VAL A 633 44.41 -22.30 1.48
CA VAL A 633 44.40 -21.80 2.87
C VAL A 633 45.81 -21.41 3.30
N PHE A 634 45.95 -20.28 4.00
CA PHE A 634 47.21 -19.85 4.58
C PHE A 634 47.30 -20.27 6.05
N SER A 635 48.41 -20.90 6.42
CA SER A 635 48.73 -21.18 7.82
C SER A 635 49.41 -19.98 8.47
N VAL A 636 48.98 -19.64 9.68
CA VAL A 636 49.53 -18.54 10.47
C VAL A 636 50.20 -19.09 11.71
N ASN A 637 51.41 -18.61 12.00
CA ASN A 637 52.05 -18.88 13.28
C ASN A 637 51.45 -17.97 14.38
N GLU A 638 50.72 -18.57 15.31
CA GLU A 638 50.01 -17.87 16.41
C GLU A 638 50.92 -17.03 17.31
N LYS A 639 52.20 -17.40 17.47
CA LYS A 639 53.13 -16.66 18.34
C LYS A 639 53.67 -15.40 17.68
N THR A 640 53.80 -15.40 16.35
CA THR A 640 54.43 -14.30 15.60
C THR A 640 53.45 -13.54 14.72
N ASN A 641 52.20 -14.01 14.59
CA ASN A 641 51.20 -13.50 13.64
C ASN A 641 51.77 -13.34 12.22
N ARG A 642 52.52 -14.34 11.75
CA ARG A 642 53.11 -14.36 10.41
C ARG A 642 52.65 -15.58 9.65
N ILE A 643 52.32 -15.39 8.38
CA ILE A 643 51.98 -16.46 7.45
C ILE A 643 53.25 -17.28 7.16
N THR A 644 53.16 -18.60 7.30
CA THR A 644 54.29 -19.52 7.15
C THR A 644 54.25 -20.28 5.82
N GLU A 645 53.06 -20.69 5.42
CA GLU A 645 52.83 -21.57 4.28
C GLU A 645 51.41 -21.38 3.72
N MET A 646 51.23 -21.85 2.49
CA MET A 646 49.97 -21.91 1.78
C MET A 646 49.70 -23.36 1.40
N PHE A 647 48.59 -23.91 1.86
CA PHE A 647 48.09 -25.22 1.49
C PHE A 647 47.13 -25.08 0.32
N HIS A 648 47.35 -25.82 -0.75
CA HIS A 648 46.50 -25.89 -1.93
C HIS A 648 46.10 -27.34 -2.16
N ASP A 649 44.81 -27.62 -2.08
CA ASP A 649 44.21 -28.93 -2.29
C ASP A 649 43.23 -28.90 -3.46
N ARG A 650 43.23 -29.98 -4.24
CA ARG A 650 42.29 -30.20 -5.33
C ARG A 650 41.78 -31.63 -5.31
N GLY A 651 40.49 -31.80 -5.59
CA GLY A 651 39.89 -33.11 -5.75
C GLY A 651 38.51 -33.05 -6.40
N ALA A 652 37.87 -34.21 -6.56
CA ALA A 652 36.49 -34.23 -7.03
C ALA A 652 35.50 -33.74 -5.95
N ARG A 653 35.81 -34.04 -4.68
CA ARG A 653 35.03 -33.59 -3.52
C ARG A 653 35.94 -33.30 -2.32
N ILE A 654 35.62 -32.23 -1.59
CA ILE A 654 36.20 -31.92 -0.27
C ILE A 654 35.08 -32.01 0.77
N LYS A 655 35.33 -32.75 1.86
CA LYS A 655 34.46 -32.86 3.03
C LYS A 655 35.13 -32.15 4.20
N ILE A 656 34.40 -31.27 4.86
CA ILE A 656 34.87 -30.57 6.06
C ILE A 656 33.83 -30.78 7.16
N LYS A 657 34.28 -31.22 8.33
CA LYS A 657 33.48 -31.27 9.55
C LYS A 657 34.04 -30.30 10.56
N MET A 658 33.16 -29.54 11.19
CA MET A 658 33.51 -28.51 12.14
C MET A 658 32.76 -28.73 13.45
N GLU A 659 33.41 -28.39 14.56
CA GLU A 659 32.77 -28.30 15.88
C GLU A 659 32.94 -26.86 16.38
N GLY A 660 31.82 -26.14 16.46
CA GLY A 660 31.86 -24.68 16.65
C GLY A 660 32.56 -23.99 15.49
N LYS A 661 33.76 -23.43 15.74
CA LYS A 661 34.57 -22.71 14.73
C LYS A 661 35.85 -23.44 14.34
N GLN A 662 36.05 -24.67 14.83
CA GLN A 662 37.25 -25.45 14.59
C GLN A 662 36.98 -26.59 13.62
N ILE A 663 37.90 -26.81 12.68
CA ILE A 663 37.85 -27.95 11.76
C ILE A 663 38.34 -29.18 12.52
N ILE A 664 37.48 -30.20 12.64
CA ILE A 664 37.80 -31.47 13.32
C ILE A 664 38.09 -32.59 12.33
N ASP A 665 37.58 -32.49 11.10
CA ASP A 665 37.84 -33.47 10.04
C ASP A 665 37.89 -32.77 8.67
N TYR A 666 38.84 -33.19 7.84
CA TYR A 666 39.08 -32.64 6.50
C TYR A 666 39.52 -33.77 5.57
N ILE A 667 38.70 -34.09 4.58
CA ILE A 667 38.91 -35.24 3.69
C ILE A 667 38.68 -34.82 2.23
N THR A 668 39.68 -35.07 1.38
CA THR A 668 39.58 -34.86 -0.07
C THR A 668 39.50 -36.19 -0.79
N ILE A 669 38.60 -36.28 -1.76
CA ILE A 669 38.20 -37.54 -2.39
C ILE A 669 38.37 -37.42 -3.91
N ARG A 670 39.03 -38.44 -4.49
CA ARG A 670 39.22 -38.70 -5.92
C ARG A 670 40.02 -37.62 -6.67
N LYS A 671 41.02 -38.05 -7.44
CA LYS A 671 41.98 -37.17 -8.16
C LYS A 671 42.61 -36.13 -7.22
N VAL A 672 43.05 -36.57 -6.03
CA VAL A 672 43.59 -35.71 -4.97
C VAL A 672 44.97 -35.16 -5.39
N ASP A 673 45.12 -33.84 -5.39
CA ASP A 673 46.39 -33.13 -5.62
C ASP A 673 46.58 -32.09 -4.51
N GLN A 674 47.41 -32.44 -3.52
CA GLN A 674 47.71 -31.62 -2.34
C GLN A 674 49.14 -31.08 -2.42
N LYS A 675 49.28 -29.76 -2.27
CA LYS A 675 50.56 -29.06 -2.30
C LYS A 675 50.67 -28.08 -1.13
N VAL A 676 51.81 -28.11 -0.45
CA VAL A 676 52.17 -27.11 0.57
C VAL A 676 53.28 -26.25 0.01
N TYR A 677 53.02 -24.95 -0.11
CA TYR A 677 53.97 -23.95 -0.57
C TYR A 677 54.50 -23.17 0.64
N PRO A 678 55.81 -23.23 0.95
CA PRO A 678 56.41 -22.27 1.86
C PRO A 678 56.09 -20.84 1.38
N PHE A 679 55.74 -19.92 2.29
CA PHE A 679 55.22 -18.59 1.91
C PHE A 679 56.16 -17.82 0.96
N LYS A 680 57.47 -18.04 1.05
CA LYS A 680 58.49 -17.44 0.16
C LYS A 680 58.38 -17.86 -1.31
N LEU A 681 57.72 -18.97 -1.59
CA LEU A 681 57.53 -19.55 -2.94
C LEU A 681 56.11 -19.29 -3.49
N VAL A 682 55.26 -18.59 -2.72
CA VAL A 682 53.94 -18.17 -3.19
C VAL A 682 54.12 -17.01 -4.16
N THR A 683 53.59 -17.19 -5.37
CA THR A 683 53.56 -16.21 -6.45
C THR A 683 52.17 -15.61 -6.56
N GLN A 684 52.01 -14.47 -7.22
CA GLN A 684 50.67 -13.88 -7.36
C GLN A 684 49.70 -14.77 -8.16
N GLU A 685 50.21 -15.59 -9.08
CA GLU A 685 49.41 -16.47 -9.94
C GLU A 685 48.84 -17.70 -9.21
N ASN A 686 49.58 -18.25 -8.24
CA ASN A 686 49.13 -19.43 -7.48
C ASN A 686 48.43 -19.07 -6.16
N GLU A 687 48.36 -17.77 -5.83
CA GLU A 687 47.73 -17.24 -4.62
C GLU A 687 46.20 -17.09 -4.76
N ILE A 688 45.68 -17.02 -5.98
CA ILE A 688 44.28 -16.69 -6.28
C ILE A 688 43.68 -17.77 -7.19
N LEU A 689 42.54 -18.33 -6.80
CA LEU A 689 41.82 -19.28 -7.63
C LEU A 689 41.01 -18.56 -8.73
N PRO A 690 40.88 -19.14 -9.94
CA PRO A 690 40.07 -18.55 -11.00
C PRO A 690 38.62 -18.35 -10.56
N GLY A 691 38.06 -17.16 -10.81
CA GLY A 691 36.72 -16.78 -10.36
C GLY A 691 36.67 -16.10 -8.99
N PHE A 692 37.82 -15.84 -8.37
CA PHE A 692 37.91 -15.07 -7.12
C PHE A 692 37.29 -13.68 -7.26
N ILE A 693 36.38 -13.35 -6.34
CA ILE A 693 35.76 -12.03 -6.21
C ILE A 693 35.79 -11.66 -4.74
N TRP A 694 36.27 -10.47 -4.40
CA TRP A 694 36.24 -9.91 -3.04
C TRP A 694 35.66 -8.51 -3.07
N ARG A 695 34.48 -8.33 -2.45
CA ARG A 695 33.73 -7.06 -2.47
C ARG A 695 33.14 -6.71 -1.11
N PRO A 696 33.95 -6.60 -0.04
CA PRO A 696 33.46 -6.22 1.29
C PRO A 696 32.80 -4.84 1.31
N GLN A 697 33.11 -3.97 0.34
CA GLN A 697 32.46 -2.67 0.18
C GLN A 697 30.99 -2.79 -0.20
N ASP A 698 30.55 -3.87 -0.86
CA ASP A 698 29.15 -4.05 -1.28
C ASP A 698 28.25 -4.55 -0.14
N ARG A 699 28.88 -5.06 0.92
CA ARG A 699 28.24 -5.52 2.16
C ARG A 699 27.40 -4.41 2.79
N PRO A 700 26.09 -4.62 2.97
CA PRO A 700 25.25 -3.75 3.77
C PRO A 700 25.79 -3.61 5.20
N LYS A 701 26.08 -2.38 5.64
CA LYS A 701 26.63 -2.13 6.99
C LYS A 701 25.57 -1.80 8.04
N SER A 702 24.44 -1.25 7.61
CA SER A 702 23.31 -0.93 8.47
C SER A 702 22.01 -0.89 7.68
N LYS A 703 20.89 -0.76 8.39
CA LYS A 703 19.57 -0.52 7.79
C LYS A 703 19.55 0.72 6.89
N GLU A 704 20.19 1.80 7.31
CA GLU A 704 20.23 3.08 6.58
C GLU A 704 21.08 2.98 5.31
N ASP A 705 22.17 2.21 5.35
CA ASP A 705 23.02 1.94 4.18
C ASP A 705 22.24 1.21 3.07
N MET A 706 21.31 0.31 3.46
CA MET A 706 20.45 -0.38 2.50
C MET A 706 19.53 0.55 1.71
N LEU A 707 19.14 1.68 2.28
CA LEU A 707 18.17 2.62 1.68
C LEU A 707 18.82 3.74 0.88
N THR A 708 20.12 4.00 1.08
CA THR A 708 20.81 5.17 0.52
C THR A 708 21.62 4.85 -0.73
N ARG A 709 22.05 3.60 -0.91
CA ARG A 709 22.99 3.23 -1.99
C ARG A 709 22.27 2.82 -3.28
N LYS A 710 22.09 3.80 -4.18
CA LYS A 710 21.80 3.51 -5.60
C LYS A 710 23.01 2.81 -6.22
N ARG A 711 22.79 1.71 -6.94
CA ARG A 711 23.84 1.04 -7.72
C ARG A 711 24.44 2.08 -8.67
N GLY A 712 25.71 2.41 -8.50
CA GLY A 712 26.46 3.01 -9.59
C GLY A 712 26.40 2.00 -10.73
N ASN A 713 25.88 2.40 -11.89
CA ASN A 713 26.10 1.62 -13.10
C ASN A 713 27.59 1.34 -13.16
N SER A 714 27.96 0.06 -13.24
CA SER A 714 29.32 -0.25 -13.67
C SER A 714 29.42 0.32 -15.08
N GLU A 715 30.02 1.49 -15.23
CA GLU A 715 30.66 1.85 -16.48
C GLU A 715 31.60 0.69 -16.79
N GLN A 716 31.19 -0.14 -17.75
CA GLN A 716 32.16 -0.91 -18.51
C GLN A 716 33.02 0.14 -19.17
N THR A 717 34.16 0.45 -18.57
CA THR A 717 35.25 1.11 -19.28
C THR A 717 35.47 0.26 -20.54
N PRO A 718 35.26 0.79 -21.75
CA PRO A 718 35.62 0.05 -22.95
C PRO A 718 37.11 -0.30 -22.83
N PRO A 719 37.53 -1.49 -23.32
CA PRO A 719 38.95 -1.80 -23.39
C PRO A 719 39.64 -0.64 -24.11
N GLU A 720 40.72 -0.15 -23.52
CA GLU A 720 41.60 0.84 -24.14
C GLU A 720 42.11 0.22 -25.45
N THR A 721 41.45 0.57 -26.56
CA THR A 721 41.92 0.22 -27.90
C THR A 721 43.31 0.84 -28.04
N GLU A 722 44.31 -0.04 -28.12
CA GLU A 722 45.66 0.31 -28.56
C GLU A 722 45.54 1.21 -29.80
N LYS A 723 46.15 2.40 -29.71
CA LYS A 723 46.29 3.30 -30.84
C LYS A 723 47.17 2.63 -31.90
N VAL A 724 46.53 1.95 -32.85
CA VAL A 724 47.16 1.63 -34.13
C VAL A 724 47.35 2.95 -34.87
N THR A 725 48.61 3.35 -35.03
CA THR A 725 49.03 4.52 -35.81
C THR A 725 48.80 4.21 -37.30
N PRO A 726 48.18 5.12 -38.09
CA PRO A 726 48.00 4.87 -39.51
C PRO A 726 49.34 4.99 -40.27
N PRO A 727 49.55 4.26 -41.39
CA PRO A 727 50.76 4.36 -42.17
C PRO A 727 50.84 5.73 -42.86
N SER A 728 52.02 6.34 -42.76
CA SER A 728 52.42 7.53 -43.53
C SER A 728 52.47 7.21 -45.02
N GLU A 729 51.76 7.98 -45.85
CA GLU A 729 51.94 7.97 -47.30
C GLU A 729 52.65 9.25 -47.78
N LYS A 730 53.96 9.06 -48.02
CA LYS A 730 54.79 9.57 -49.14
C LYS A 730 55.12 11.06 -49.24
N ASP A 731 56.38 11.35 -48.92
CA ASP A 731 57.26 12.15 -49.78
C ASP A 731 57.25 11.59 -51.21
N VAL A 732 56.96 12.43 -52.19
CA VAL A 732 57.37 12.23 -53.58
C VAL A 732 58.07 13.50 -54.03
N ASN A 733 59.31 13.36 -54.51
CA ASN A 733 59.92 14.33 -55.41
C ASN A 733 60.10 13.67 -56.80
N PRO A 734 60.05 14.47 -57.90
CA PRO A 734 59.77 14.08 -59.29
C PRO A 734 61.10 13.92 -60.09
N PRO A 735 61.20 13.85 -61.45
CA PRO A 735 60.69 14.83 -62.47
C PRO A 735 60.26 14.24 -63.85
N GLU A 736 59.56 15.03 -64.68
CA GLU A 736 60.07 15.53 -65.98
C GLU A 736 59.04 16.40 -66.75
N GLU A 737 59.59 17.36 -67.49
CA GLU A 737 59.00 18.51 -68.18
C GLU A 737 58.06 18.15 -69.36
N THR A 738 57.06 18.99 -69.67
CA THR A 738 57.13 19.99 -70.76
C THR A 738 55.78 20.71 -71.06
N VAL A 739 55.83 22.04 -70.90
CA VAL A 739 55.25 23.15 -71.70
C VAL A 739 53.75 23.16 -72.12
N VAL A 740 53.02 24.22 -71.74
CA VAL A 740 52.55 25.38 -72.56
C VAL A 740 51.28 26.00 -71.95
N LYS A 741 51.50 27.21 -71.39
CA LYS A 741 50.75 28.48 -71.48
C LYS A 741 49.22 28.60 -71.32
N GLU A 742 48.94 29.69 -70.60
CA GLU A 742 48.01 30.79 -70.92
C GLU A 742 46.61 30.75 -70.31
N GLU A 743 46.53 31.49 -69.20
CA GLU A 743 45.86 32.81 -69.14
C GLU A 743 44.40 32.90 -68.69
N ILE A 744 44.29 33.65 -67.60
CA ILE A 744 43.46 34.85 -67.39
C ILE A 744 42.14 34.68 -66.66
N GLU A 745 42.27 35.04 -65.38
CA GLU A 745 41.57 36.10 -64.65
C GLU A 745 40.04 36.16 -64.62
N GLY A 746 39.58 36.40 -63.40
CA GLY A 746 38.26 36.85 -63.03
C GLY A 746 38.05 36.61 -61.55
#